data_AF-A0A7Z2S5A6-F1
#
_entry.id   AF-A0A7Z2S5A6-F1
#
_cell.length_a   1.000
_cell.length_b   1.000
_cell.length_c   1.000
_cell.angle_alpha   90.00
_cell.angle_beta   90.00
_cell.angle_gamma   90.00
#
_symmetry.space_group_name_H-M   'P 1'
#
loop_
_entity.id
_entity.type
_entity.pdbx_description
1 polymer ?
#
loop_
_entity_poly.entity_id
_entity_poly.type
_entity_poly.pdbx_seq_one_letter_code
_entity_poly.pdbx_strand_id
1 'polypeptide(L)'
;MTLQYSDINAPHLNRSVLIAPGRRINLAGTDHPLARIAPRTRLGALALNLSVQSSIATIQIIATSTYVNALTALAAPAITFTAPPPGTHGITVQQLQSSWQSFVEQLAALQGRAMAWIATSPGSGASIFSNLVSVAGTIGGINATVQSQFTLLQTLPPGSSEWQKALTSAKSLVGVEIAPLASLGTQIETLSTNLGAAASMLTSAASTGVLQQLQTAYQNEIDALKQDITNCNNTISSDNSKIVGLGFAAGAAIVVGIVGLLNFWNPIGWIMIAGGAAGAYFAIAEIEALKGEIAILTQKIKNDTATIDTDRTAAQTIAAFAQSAQAAANMNSAAQQELNTLIQLCTTLGDEMTAALNDLNQDEIADALTEWNEVVAAAAFLGGITAYIWPGSIQLANPTNLSATGNSAYLVSNSGTVYQYQTGGNSWSALPGSSLSVVSGSGGVFGIDGAPADGSHIEPTPYGLSFLVKAYANGAWTNISTFPAAQIATDGQGHVWAINQTMSDRQAYRYGGSSTGWSALGPMPNSDAPGDIAGCNGKLFAIANNGRGLWAAGGSGWTQIGTATYAAMDANGGWLGLVDTGGNGWVIDTTATSPAPQAMMTGLSLLAQAPNGDQYVTDSSLNLWHVAYVAGQSPSCTQLRANIVGIAVSDGGTVYATDNSGNVWVLTAPATNSWQLLPALPS
;
A
#
# COMPACT_ATOMS: atom_id res chain seq x y z
N MET A 1 35.48 -21.24 21.74
CA MET A 1 36.44 -21.36 20.63
C MET A 1 35.79 -20.66 19.43
N THR A 2 36.45 -19.69 18.80
CA THR A 2 35.84 -18.77 17.83
C THR A 2 35.46 -19.47 16.51
N LEU A 3 34.29 -19.13 15.94
CA LEU A 3 33.86 -19.53 14.59
C LEU A 3 35.00 -19.40 13.57
N GLN A 4 35.23 -20.43 12.75
CA GLN A 4 36.04 -20.26 11.54
C GLN A 4 35.09 -19.91 10.39
N TYR A 5 35.22 -18.68 9.90
CA TYR A 5 34.72 -18.25 8.60
C TYR A 5 35.40 -19.11 7.52
N SER A 6 34.62 -19.93 6.82
CA SER A 6 35.11 -20.75 5.72
C SER A 6 34.61 -20.16 4.40
N ASP A 7 35.52 -19.84 3.49
CA ASP A 7 35.19 -19.31 2.16
C ASP A 7 34.60 -20.37 1.20
N ILE A 8 34.47 -21.64 1.63
CA ILE A 8 34.10 -22.75 0.72
C ILE A 8 33.21 -23.76 1.46
N ASN A 9 31.93 -23.85 1.05
CA ASN A 9 30.89 -24.83 1.46
C ASN A 9 29.97 -24.48 2.63
N ALA A 10 29.24 -23.36 2.54
CA ALA A 10 28.01 -23.20 3.30
C ALA A 10 26.79 -23.52 2.38
N PRO A 11 25.88 -24.45 2.73
CA PRO A 11 24.79 -24.90 1.85
C PRO A 11 23.77 -23.81 1.47
N HIS A 12 23.79 -22.68 2.17
CA HIS A 12 22.95 -21.52 1.89
C HIS A 12 23.57 -20.55 0.87
N LEU A 13 24.83 -20.74 0.43
CA LEU A 13 25.53 -19.84 -0.51
C LEU A 13 24.91 -19.79 -1.91
N ASN A 14 23.97 -20.69 -2.23
CA ASN A 14 23.25 -20.72 -3.50
C ASN A 14 21.75 -20.42 -3.35
N ARG A 15 21.28 -20.08 -2.13
CA ARG A 15 19.87 -19.80 -1.90
C ARG A 15 19.52 -18.42 -2.45
N SER A 16 18.41 -18.36 -3.18
CA SER A 16 18.02 -17.14 -3.88
C SER A 16 16.54 -16.79 -3.70
N VAL A 17 16.26 -15.50 -3.56
CA VAL A 17 14.93 -14.94 -3.28
C VAL A 17 14.41 -14.18 -4.49
N LEU A 18 13.15 -14.38 -4.87
CA LEU A 18 12.49 -13.69 -5.96
C LEU A 18 12.01 -12.31 -5.50
N ILE A 19 12.81 -11.28 -5.72
CA ILE A 19 12.49 -9.92 -5.24
C ILE A 19 11.77 -9.05 -6.27
N ALA A 20 11.66 -9.52 -7.50
CA ALA A 20 10.94 -8.88 -8.59
C ALA A 20 10.52 -9.94 -9.63
N PRO A 21 9.58 -9.64 -10.53
CA PRO A 21 9.13 -10.60 -11.54
C PRO A 21 10.30 -11.14 -12.37
N GLY A 22 10.49 -12.46 -12.36
CA GLY A 22 11.55 -13.13 -13.10
C GLY A 22 12.98 -12.96 -12.56
N ARG A 23 13.19 -12.29 -11.40
CA ARG A 23 14.53 -11.98 -10.91
C ARG A 23 14.78 -12.44 -9.48
N ARG A 24 15.75 -13.33 -9.34
CA ARG A 24 16.22 -13.86 -8.06
C ARG A 24 17.56 -13.26 -7.66
N ILE A 25 17.75 -13.01 -6.36
CA ILE A 25 19.05 -12.61 -5.77
C ILE A 25 19.58 -13.71 -4.90
N ASN A 26 20.87 -13.97 -4.98
CA ASN A 26 21.59 -14.82 -4.05
C ASN A 26 21.92 -14.07 -2.75
N LEU A 27 21.48 -14.59 -1.61
CA LEU A 27 21.72 -13.98 -0.28
C LEU A 27 23.20 -13.90 0.11
N ALA A 28 24.05 -14.76 -0.46
CA ALA A 28 25.49 -14.70 -0.21
C ALA A 28 26.19 -13.52 -0.88
N GLY A 29 25.62 -13.01 -1.98
CA GLY A 29 26.17 -11.86 -2.71
C GLY A 29 25.83 -10.51 -2.10
N THR A 30 25.07 -10.47 -1.00
CA THR A 30 24.51 -9.25 -0.41
C THR A 30 25.02 -8.96 1.00
N ASP A 31 26.18 -9.51 1.40
CA ASP A 31 26.76 -9.37 2.74
C ASP A 31 25.82 -9.76 3.90
N HIS A 32 24.90 -10.71 3.64
CA HIS A 32 23.94 -11.16 4.64
C HIS A 32 24.67 -11.74 5.88
N PRO A 33 24.29 -11.40 7.13
CA PRO A 33 25.00 -11.83 8.34
C PRO A 33 25.18 -13.35 8.44
N LEU A 34 24.17 -14.11 8.03
CA LEU A 34 24.20 -15.58 8.01
C LEU A 34 25.06 -16.19 6.89
N ALA A 35 25.40 -15.43 5.83
CA ALA A 35 26.14 -15.94 4.67
C ALA A 35 27.58 -16.36 4.97
N ARG A 36 28.10 -15.92 6.11
CA ARG A 36 29.49 -16.16 6.53
C ARG A 36 29.60 -17.26 7.59
N ILE A 37 28.48 -17.84 8.03
CA ILE A 37 28.47 -18.86 9.09
C ILE A 37 28.56 -20.26 8.49
N ALA A 38 29.62 -21.00 8.80
CA ALA A 38 29.78 -22.40 8.40
C ALA A 38 29.61 -23.32 9.63
N PRO A 39 28.46 -23.99 9.78
CA PRO A 39 28.18 -24.77 10.97
C PRO A 39 28.98 -26.07 10.96
N ARG A 40 29.55 -26.43 12.12
CA ARG A 40 30.34 -27.64 12.35
C ARG A 40 29.47 -28.79 12.82
N THR A 41 28.38 -28.50 13.51
CA THR A 41 27.48 -29.50 14.08
C THR A 41 26.19 -29.61 13.28
N ARG A 42 25.54 -30.78 13.37
CA ARG A 42 24.22 -31.01 12.74
C ARG A 42 23.17 -30.06 13.33
N LEU A 43 23.23 -29.77 14.63
CA LEU A 43 22.34 -28.81 15.29
C LEU A 43 22.58 -27.37 14.81
N GLY A 44 23.83 -26.94 14.66
CA GLY A 44 24.18 -25.66 14.06
C GLY A 44 23.71 -25.53 12.61
N ALA A 45 23.77 -26.63 11.84
CA ALA A 45 23.23 -26.67 10.48
C ALA A 45 21.70 -26.53 10.45
N LEU A 46 20.98 -27.11 11.42
CA LEU A 46 19.53 -26.91 11.60
C LEU A 46 19.20 -25.45 11.96
N ALA A 47 19.95 -24.86 12.91
CA ALA A 47 19.80 -23.45 13.29
C ALA A 47 19.95 -22.53 12.07
N LEU A 48 20.92 -22.84 11.21
CA LEU A 48 21.25 -22.04 10.04
C LEU A 48 20.20 -22.19 8.94
N ASN A 49 19.73 -23.42 8.69
CA ASN A 49 18.65 -23.66 7.74
C ASN A 49 17.37 -22.94 8.15
N LEU A 50 17.02 -23.00 9.45
CA LEU A 50 15.87 -22.29 10.00
C LEU A 50 16.02 -20.78 9.81
N SER A 51 17.13 -20.20 10.27
CA SER A 51 17.38 -18.76 10.22
C SER A 51 17.44 -18.20 8.79
N VAL A 52 18.09 -18.93 7.87
CA VAL A 52 18.15 -18.55 6.45
C VAL A 52 16.78 -18.67 5.80
N GLN A 53 16.03 -19.76 6.04
CA GLN A 53 14.69 -19.90 5.46
C GLN A 53 13.72 -18.84 5.99
N SER A 54 13.81 -18.48 7.27
CA SER A 54 13.04 -17.37 7.84
C SER A 54 13.35 -16.06 7.16
N SER A 55 14.64 -15.78 6.91
CA SER A 55 15.06 -14.58 6.18
C SER A 55 14.51 -14.56 4.75
N ILE A 56 14.59 -15.70 4.04
CA ILE A 56 14.04 -15.85 2.68
C ILE A 56 12.54 -15.61 2.66
N ALA A 57 11.79 -16.26 3.55
CA ALA A 57 10.34 -16.11 3.64
C ALA A 57 9.94 -14.66 3.92
N THR A 58 10.60 -14.00 4.88
CA THR A 58 10.36 -12.58 5.19
C THR A 58 10.64 -11.67 4.00
N ILE A 59 11.80 -11.81 3.34
CA ILE A 59 12.15 -11.00 2.16
C ILE A 59 11.15 -11.23 1.02
N GLN A 60 10.81 -12.49 0.76
CA GLN A 60 9.89 -12.85 -0.31
C GLN A 60 8.49 -12.27 -0.07
N ILE A 61 7.97 -12.37 1.16
CA ILE A 61 6.67 -11.79 1.51
C ILE A 61 6.71 -10.26 1.38
N ILE A 62 7.77 -9.60 1.83
CA ILE A 62 7.93 -8.14 1.67
C ILE A 62 7.93 -7.75 0.19
N ALA A 63 8.76 -8.39 -0.63
CA ALA A 63 8.88 -8.10 -2.05
C ALA A 63 7.55 -8.32 -2.80
N THR A 64 6.90 -9.45 -2.55
CA THR A 64 5.58 -9.75 -3.10
C THR A 64 4.55 -8.71 -2.67
N SER A 65 4.51 -8.36 -1.38
CA SER A 65 3.52 -7.41 -0.85
C SER A 65 3.71 -6.00 -1.42
N THR A 66 4.96 -5.61 -1.71
CA THR A 66 5.26 -4.36 -2.41
C THR A 66 4.63 -4.33 -3.79
N TYR A 67 4.78 -5.42 -4.54
CA TYR A 67 4.29 -5.53 -5.91
C TYR A 67 2.76 -5.65 -5.95
N VAL A 68 2.16 -6.42 -5.02
CA VAL A 68 0.70 -6.51 -4.87
C VAL A 68 0.11 -5.15 -4.51
N ASN A 69 0.76 -4.39 -3.65
CA ASN A 69 0.31 -3.05 -3.29
C ASN A 69 0.33 -2.07 -4.47
N ALA A 70 1.34 -2.17 -5.34
CA ALA A 70 1.38 -1.40 -6.57
C ALA A 70 0.20 -1.70 -7.52
N LEU A 71 -0.38 -2.90 -7.47
CA LEU A 71 -1.59 -3.21 -8.24
C LEU A 71 -2.79 -2.37 -7.81
N THR A 72 -2.88 -1.99 -6.53
CA THR A 72 -4.00 -1.18 -6.03
C THR A 72 -4.05 0.20 -6.68
N ALA A 73 -2.89 0.71 -7.10
CA ALA A 73 -2.74 2.02 -7.73
C ALA A 73 -2.85 1.98 -9.27
N LEU A 74 -3.20 0.85 -9.89
CA LEU A 74 -3.43 0.82 -11.34
C LEU A 74 -4.60 1.74 -11.73
N ALA A 75 -4.43 2.55 -12.76
CA ALA A 75 -5.51 3.42 -13.24
C ALA A 75 -5.60 3.31 -14.76
N ALA A 76 -6.77 2.91 -15.24
CA ALA A 76 -7.10 2.90 -16.66
C ALA A 76 -7.64 4.28 -17.07
N PRO A 77 -7.20 4.86 -18.20
CA PRO A 77 -7.75 6.10 -18.72
C PRO A 77 -9.19 5.89 -19.22
N ALA A 78 -9.97 6.96 -19.26
CA ALA A 78 -11.29 6.93 -19.88
C ALA A 78 -11.14 6.90 -21.41
N ILE A 79 -11.36 5.73 -22.01
CA ILE A 79 -11.22 5.53 -23.45
C ILE A 79 -12.58 5.52 -24.13
N THR A 80 -12.71 6.33 -25.19
CA THR A 80 -13.83 6.29 -26.14
C THR A 80 -13.29 5.96 -27.53
N PHE A 81 -13.64 4.77 -28.02
CA PHE A 81 -13.24 4.34 -29.37
C PHE A 81 -14.05 5.10 -30.42
N THR A 82 -13.40 5.57 -31.49
CA THR A 82 -14.07 6.33 -32.58
C THR A 82 -14.06 5.59 -33.91
N ALA A 83 -13.19 4.59 -34.07
CA ALA A 83 -13.12 3.72 -35.23
C ALA A 83 -12.63 2.32 -34.83
N PRO A 84 -12.82 1.29 -35.68
CA PRO A 84 -12.18 -0.02 -35.49
C PRO A 84 -10.66 0.05 -35.76
N PRO A 85 -9.84 -0.74 -35.04
CA PRO A 85 -8.39 -0.73 -35.21
C PRO A 85 -7.94 -1.19 -36.60
N PRO A 86 -6.82 -0.65 -37.12
CA PRO A 86 -6.27 -1.05 -38.41
C PRO A 86 -6.01 -2.56 -38.50
N GLY A 87 -6.34 -3.17 -39.64
CA GLY A 87 -6.08 -4.60 -39.87
C GLY A 87 -7.00 -5.56 -39.12
N THR A 88 -8.00 -5.07 -38.38
CA THR A 88 -9.04 -5.90 -37.77
C THR A 88 -10.21 -6.13 -38.73
N HIS A 89 -10.79 -7.33 -38.72
CA HIS A 89 -11.92 -7.69 -39.57
C HIS A 89 -13.16 -8.01 -38.72
N GLY A 90 -14.23 -7.24 -38.91
CA GLY A 90 -15.56 -7.53 -38.32
C GLY A 90 -15.78 -7.05 -36.88
N ILE A 91 -14.85 -6.29 -36.30
CA ILE A 91 -15.03 -5.68 -34.98
C ILE A 91 -15.76 -4.34 -35.14
N THR A 92 -16.80 -4.11 -34.33
CA THR A 92 -17.47 -2.82 -34.23
C THR A 92 -16.90 -1.98 -33.08
N VAL A 93 -17.01 -0.65 -33.20
CA VAL A 93 -16.68 0.30 -32.11
C VAL A 93 -17.44 -0.04 -30.82
N GLN A 94 -18.71 -0.46 -30.94
CA GLN A 94 -19.51 -0.86 -29.79
C GLN A 94 -18.95 -2.11 -29.10
N GLN A 95 -18.50 -3.11 -29.85
CA GLN A 95 -17.87 -4.31 -29.29
C GLN A 95 -16.55 -3.98 -28.58
N LEU A 96 -15.73 -3.09 -29.14
CA LEU A 96 -14.50 -2.60 -28.50
C LEU A 96 -14.81 -1.87 -27.19
N GLN A 97 -15.79 -0.96 -27.21
CA GLN A 97 -16.18 -0.20 -26.03
C GLN A 97 -16.65 -1.12 -24.89
N SER A 98 -17.50 -2.10 -25.20
CA SER A 98 -17.98 -3.07 -24.21
C SER A 98 -16.86 -3.98 -23.68
N SER A 99 -15.95 -4.45 -24.54
CA SER A 99 -14.80 -5.26 -24.10
C SER A 99 -13.81 -4.46 -23.24
N TRP A 100 -13.58 -3.19 -23.56
CA TRP A 100 -12.76 -2.30 -22.73
C TRP A 100 -13.38 -2.07 -21.35
N GLN A 101 -14.68 -1.77 -21.28
CA GLN A 101 -15.38 -1.60 -20.01
C GLN A 101 -15.30 -2.86 -19.14
N SER A 102 -15.53 -4.04 -19.74
CA SER A 102 -15.39 -5.31 -19.03
C SER A 102 -13.95 -5.55 -18.54
N PHE A 103 -12.94 -5.16 -19.31
CA PHE A 103 -11.55 -5.22 -18.86
C PHE A 103 -11.28 -4.31 -17.65
N VAL A 104 -11.81 -3.09 -17.66
CA VAL A 104 -11.71 -2.15 -16.52
C VAL A 104 -12.42 -2.68 -15.28
N GLU A 105 -13.57 -3.36 -15.43
CA GLU A 105 -14.24 -4.04 -14.32
C GLU A 105 -13.38 -5.17 -13.73
N GLN A 106 -12.74 -5.98 -14.58
CA GLN A 106 -11.81 -7.02 -14.12
C GLN A 106 -10.56 -6.44 -13.43
N LEU A 107 -10.09 -5.28 -13.88
CA LEU A 107 -9.02 -4.54 -13.22
C LEU A 107 -9.43 -4.10 -11.81
N ALA A 108 -10.64 -3.53 -11.67
CA ALA A 108 -11.18 -3.14 -10.37
C ALA A 108 -11.33 -4.35 -9.43
N ALA A 109 -11.74 -5.51 -9.95
CA ALA A 109 -11.80 -6.75 -9.19
C ALA A 109 -10.41 -7.19 -8.71
N LEU A 110 -9.38 -7.14 -9.57
CA LEU A 110 -7.99 -7.39 -9.20
C LEU A 110 -7.51 -6.43 -8.10
N GLN A 111 -7.78 -5.13 -8.24
CA GLN A 111 -7.44 -4.10 -7.25
C GLN A 111 -8.10 -4.38 -5.90
N GLY A 112 -9.37 -4.78 -5.88
CA GLY A 112 -10.06 -5.20 -4.66
C GLY A 112 -9.37 -6.37 -3.96
N ARG A 113 -8.89 -7.38 -4.71
CA ARG A 113 -8.12 -8.50 -4.14
C ARG A 113 -6.73 -8.08 -3.66
N ALA A 114 -6.07 -7.19 -4.38
CA ALA A 114 -4.79 -6.61 -3.98
C ALA A 114 -4.92 -5.76 -2.70
N MET A 115 -6.01 -5.01 -2.52
CA MET A 115 -6.28 -4.27 -1.28
C MET A 115 -6.52 -5.21 -0.10
N ALA A 116 -7.19 -6.35 -0.31
CA ALA A 116 -7.39 -7.35 0.74
C ALA A 116 -6.08 -7.98 1.23
N TRP A 117 -5.03 -8.03 0.39
CA TRP A 117 -3.68 -8.46 0.79
C TRP A 117 -3.07 -7.53 1.86
N ILE A 118 -3.43 -6.26 1.81
CA ILE A 118 -2.90 -5.21 2.68
C ILE A 118 -3.77 -5.02 3.92
N ALA A 119 -5.09 -5.17 3.80
CA ALA A 119 -6.03 -4.64 4.77
C ALA A 119 -6.65 -5.69 5.72
N THR A 120 -6.13 -6.92 5.73
CA THR A 120 -6.83 -8.19 6.07
C THR A 120 -8.10 -8.14 6.93
N SER A 121 -9.10 -8.88 6.42
CA SER A 121 -10.55 -8.93 6.67
C SER A 121 -11.10 -8.88 8.12
N PRO A 122 -12.41 -8.57 8.29
CA PRO A 122 -13.08 -8.62 9.59
C PRO A 122 -13.06 -10.05 10.16
N GLY A 123 -12.29 -10.26 11.24
CA GLY A 123 -12.25 -11.53 11.98
C GLY A 123 -10.86 -12.09 12.27
N SER A 124 -9.81 -11.62 11.60
CA SER A 124 -8.41 -11.92 11.96
C SER A 124 -7.61 -10.62 11.87
N GLY A 125 -7.08 -10.16 13.01
CA GLY A 125 -6.37 -8.90 13.10
C GLY A 125 -5.16 -8.78 12.16
N ALA A 126 -4.69 -7.54 12.02
CA ALA A 126 -3.41 -7.08 11.47
C ALA A 126 -3.07 -7.53 10.03
N SER A 127 -2.71 -6.59 9.13
CA SER A 127 -2.17 -6.87 7.77
C SER A 127 -1.07 -7.95 7.73
N ILE A 128 -0.81 -8.51 6.54
CA ILE A 128 0.36 -9.39 6.31
C ILE A 128 1.65 -8.71 6.80
N PHE A 129 1.81 -7.40 6.58
CA PHE A 129 2.98 -6.64 7.02
C PHE A 129 3.15 -6.64 8.54
N SER A 130 2.06 -6.45 9.29
CA SER A 130 2.08 -6.55 10.76
C SER A 130 2.23 -7.99 11.26
N ASN A 131 1.77 -8.99 10.49
CA ASN A 131 1.95 -10.40 10.83
C ASN A 131 3.36 -10.92 10.53
N LEU A 132 4.22 -10.18 9.82
CA LEU A 132 5.64 -10.55 9.61
C LEU A 132 6.42 -10.68 10.93
N VAL A 133 6.01 -9.97 11.99
CA VAL A 133 6.59 -10.12 13.33
C VAL A 133 6.46 -11.56 13.87
N SER A 134 5.45 -12.32 13.41
CA SER A 134 5.26 -13.72 13.80
C SER A 134 6.43 -14.61 13.37
N VAL A 135 7.09 -14.31 12.23
CA VAL A 135 8.24 -15.09 11.76
C VAL A 135 9.40 -14.98 12.77
N ALA A 136 9.72 -13.76 13.20
CA ALA A 136 10.74 -13.52 14.21
C ALA A 136 10.33 -14.05 15.60
N GLY A 137 9.05 -13.87 15.97
CA GLY A 137 8.47 -14.39 17.21
C GLY A 137 8.60 -15.91 17.32
N THR A 138 8.27 -16.65 16.25
CA THR A 138 8.43 -18.11 16.19
C THR A 138 9.89 -18.53 16.36
N ILE A 139 10.85 -17.87 15.70
CA ILE A 139 12.29 -18.18 15.89
C ILE A 139 12.71 -17.93 17.35
N GLY A 140 12.27 -16.80 17.93
CA GLY A 140 12.55 -16.46 19.32
C GLY A 140 11.98 -17.47 20.31
N GLY A 141 10.74 -17.92 20.10
CA GLY A 141 10.08 -18.94 20.91
C GLY A 141 10.74 -20.32 20.77
N ILE A 142 11.09 -20.73 19.55
CA ILE A 142 11.88 -21.95 19.30
C ILE A 142 13.22 -21.87 20.03
N ASN A 143 13.92 -20.74 19.95
CA ASN A 143 15.20 -20.55 20.64
C ASN A 143 15.08 -20.66 22.17
N ALA A 144 14.08 -20.01 22.77
CA ALA A 144 13.82 -20.11 24.20
C ALA A 144 13.52 -21.56 24.62
N THR A 145 12.76 -22.29 23.80
CA THR A 145 12.47 -23.71 23.99
C THR A 145 13.75 -24.56 23.91
N VAL A 146 14.58 -24.35 22.89
CA VAL A 146 15.86 -25.06 22.73
C VAL A 146 16.75 -24.81 23.94
N GLN A 147 16.95 -23.55 24.36
CA GLN A 147 17.81 -23.21 25.50
C GLN A 147 17.33 -23.86 26.80
N SER A 148 16.03 -23.77 27.10
CA SER A 148 15.43 -24.34 28.31
C SER A 148 15.62 -25.86 28.37
N GLN A 149 15.27 -26.56 27.29
CA GLN A 149 15.29 -28.03 27.27
C GLN A 149 16.69 -28.60 27.13
N PHE A 150 17.60 -27.91 26.45
CA PHE A 150 18.95 -28.43 26.24
C PHE A 150 19.84 -28.23 27.46
N THR A 151 19.62 -27.17 28.24
CA THR A 151 20.24 -27.04 29.58
C THR A 151 19.85 -28.23 30.46
N LEU A 152 18.60 -28.68 30.39
CA LEU A 152 18.15 -29.88 31.09
C LEU A 152 18.81 -31.14 30.53
N LEU A 153 18.85 -31.32 29.20
CA LEU A 153 19.47 -32.49 28.55
C LEU A 153 20.98 -32.62 28.85
N GLN A 154 21.70 -31.52 29.03
CA GLN A 154 23.12 -31.54 29.45
C GLN A 154 23.35 -32.15 30.84
N THR A 155 22.36 -32.05 31.73
CA THR A 155 22.44 -32.57 33.10
C THR A 155 22.00 -34.03 33.23
N LEU A 156 21.43 -34.60 32.17
CA LEU A 156 20.86 -35.94 32.16
C LEU A 156 21.75 -36.91 31.36
N PRO A 157 21.96 -38.15 31.84
CA PRO A 157 22.68 -39.16 31.08
C PRO A 157 21.98 -39.42 29.73
N PRO A 158 22.70 -39.36 28.59
CA PRO A 158 22.14 -39.67 27.27
C PRO A 158 21.48 -41.05 27.25
N GLY A 159 20.29 -41.13 26.66
CA GLY A 159 19.51 -42.38 26.56
C GLY A 159 18.78 -42.81 27.83
N SER A 160 18.88 -42.07 28.94
CA SER A 160 18.07 -42.33 30.15
C SER A 160 16.58 -42.03 29.92
N SER A 161 15.71 -42.58 30.77
CA SER A 161 14.25 -42.38 30.65
C SER A 161 13.84 -40.92 30.83
N GLU A 162 14.57 -40.21 31.69
CA GLU A 162 14.46 -38.80 31.99
C GLU A 162 14.92 -37.95 30.80
N TRP A 163 16.03 -38.36 30.16
CA TRP A 163 16.54 -37.72 28.94
C TRP A 163 15.55 -37.84 27.79
N GLN A 164 14.95 -39.02 27.57
CA GLN A 164 13.92 -39.23 26.54
C GLN A 164 12.64 -38.41 26.80
N LYS A 165 12.24 -38.23 28.06
CA LYS A 165 11.11 -37.36 28.44
C LYS A 165 11.40 -35.90 28.14
N ALA A 166 12.58 -35.40 28.50
CA ALA A 166 13.01 -34.03 28.21
C ALA A 166 13.05 -33.77 26.69
N LEU A 167 13.54 -34.74 25.91
CA LEU A 167 13.58 -34.65 24.46
C LEU A 167 12.18 -34.63 23.83
N THR A 168 11.26 -35.47 24.32
CA THR A 168 9.86 -35.48 23.87
C THR A 168 9.15 -34.16 24.20
N SER A 169 9.45 -33.58 25.36
CA SER A 169 8.94 -32.27 25.78
C SER A 169 9.43 -31.15 24.87
N ALA A 170 10.72 -31.17 24.50
CA ALA A 170 11.29 -30.22 23.53
C ALA A 170 10.58 -30.27 22.17
N LYS A 171 10.33 -31.48 21.64
CA LYS A 171 9.56 -31.66 20.40
C LYS A 171 8.15 -31.06 20.51
N SER A 172 7.45 -31.32 21.61
CA SER A 172 6.10 -30.77 21.83
C SER A 172 6.09 -29.25 21.89
N LEU A 173 7.06 -28.65 22.57
CA LEU A 173 7.14 -27.19 22.74
C LEU A 173 7.48 -26.49 21.42
N VAL A 174 8.42 -27.03 20.63
CA VAL A 174 8.70 -26.52 19.28
C VAL A 174 7.44 -26.54 18.41
N GLY A 175 6.60 -27.58 18.52
CA GLY A 175 5.33 -27.67 17.79
C GLY A 175 4.31 -26.57 18.16
N VAL A 176 4.31 -26.08 19.41
CA VAL A 176 3.41 -24.99 19.85
C VAL A 176 3.79 -23.66 19.18
N GLU A 177 5.08 -23.41 18.98
CA GLU A 177 5.60 -22.16 18.40
C GLU A 177 5.28 -21.97 16.90
N ILE A 178 4.76 -23.03 16.24
CA ILE A 178 4.44 -23.04 14.79
C ILE A 178 3.07 -22.40 14.51
N ALA A 179 2.15 -22.38 15.48
CA ALA A 179 0.77 -21.96 15.25
C ALA A 179 0.62 -20.56 14.63
N PRO A 180 1.37 -19.52 15.07
CA PRO A 180 1.34 -18.20 14.44
C PRO A 180 1.79 -18.23 12.97
N LEU A 181 2.84 -19.00 12.68
CA LEU A 181 3.38 -19.14 11.33
C LEU A 181 2.42 -19.89 10.39
N ALA A 182 1.76 -20.94 10.88
CA ALA A 182 0.74 -21.67 10.14
C ALA A 182 -0.50 -20.81 9.83
N SER A 183 -0.88 -19.93 10.76
CA SER A 183 -1.94 -18.94 10.54
C SER A 183 -1.57 -17.97 9.41
N LEU A 184 -0.34 -17.43 9.44
CA LEU A 184 0.19 -16.58 8.35
C LEU A 184 0.20 -17.33 7.01
N GLY A 185 0.59 -18.62 7.01
CA GLY A 185 0.54 -19.49 5.83
C GLY A 185 -0.86 -19.59 5.22
N THR A 186 -1.86 -19.83 6.06
CA THR A 186 -3.27 -19.92 5.63
C THR A 186 -3.78 -18.60 5.04
N GLN A 187 -3.40 -17.47 5.63
CA GLN A 187 -3.77 -16.15 5.13
C GLN A 187 -3.16 -15.90 3.74
N ILE A 188 -1.86 -16.13 3.57
CA ILE A 188 -1.16 -15.96 2.30
C ILE A 188 -1.72 -16.89 1.22
N GLU A 189 -2.03 -18.15 1.55
CA GLU A 189 -2.62 -19.11 0.61
C GLU A 189 -4.00 -18.65 0.10
N THR A 190 -4.87 -18.20 1.01
CA THR A 190 -6.21 -17.70 0.67
C THR A 190 -6.11 -16.49 -0.26
N LEU A 191 -5.24 -15.54 0.08
CA LEU A 191 -5.06 -14.32 -0.71
C LEU A 191 -4.38 -14.60 -2.05
N SER A 192 -3.42 -15.54 -2.08
CA SER A 192 -2.77 -16.01 -3.30
C SER A 192 -3.76 -16.64 -4.28
N THR A 193 -4.65 -17.48 -3.79
CA THR A 193 -5.71 -18.09 -4.62
C THR A 193 -6.62 -17.02 -5.22
N ASN A 194 -7.08 -16.06 -4.40
CA ASN A 194 -7.97 -14.99 -4.85
C ASN A 194 -7.30 -14.04 -5.86
N LEU A 195 -6.06 -13.63 -5.60
CA LEU A 195 -5.30 -12.75 -6.48
C LEU A 195 -4.95 -13.47 -7.79
N GLY A 196 -4.55 -14.75 -7.71
CA GLY A 196 -4.23 -15.58 -8.89
C GLY A 196 -5.43 -15.79 -9.80
N ALA A 197 -6.62 -16.00 -9.23
CA ALA A 197 -7.86 -16.09 -9.99
C ALA A 197 -8.18 -14.76 -10.70
N ALA A 198 -8.10 -13.63 -10.00
CA ALA A 198 -8.32 -12.30 -10.59
C ALA A 198 -7.30 -11.96 -11.69
N ALA A 199 -6.03 -12.27 -11.47
CA ALA A 199 -4.98 -12.09 -12.47
C ALA A 199 -5.21 -12.95 -13.72
N SER A 200 -5.66 -14.20 -13.53
CA SER A 200 -5.99 -15.11 -14.63
C SER A 200 -7.19 -14.59 -15.44
N MET A 201 -8.22 -14.06 -14.78
CA MET A 201 -9.36 -13.45 -15.45
C MET A 201 -8.97 -12.22 -16.26
N LEU A 202 -8.19 -11.29 -15.68
CA LEU A 202 -7.70 -10.11 -16.38
C LEU A 202 -6.82 -10.47 -17.58
N THR A 203 -5.91 -11.45 -17.42
CA THR A 203 -5.03 -11.93 -18.49
C THR A 203 -5.81 -12.64 -19.59
N SER A 204 -6.86 -13.40 -19.24
CA SER A 204 -7.74 -14.04 -20.22
C SER A 204 -8.57 -13.02 -20.98
N ALA A 205 -9.11 -12.00 -20.30
CA ALA A 205 -9.83 -10.91 -20.94
C ALA A 205 -8.93 -10.16 -21.94
N ALA A 206 -7.67 -9.92 -21.57
CA ALA A 206 -6.68 -9.31 -22.45
C ALA A 206 -6.40 -10.16 -23.70
N SER A 207 -6.28 -11.47 -23.55
CA SER A 207 -5.75 -12.37 -24.60
C SER A 207 -6.80 -13.09 -25.44
N THR A 208 -8.09 -12.78 -25.28
CA THR A 208 -9.19 -13.43 -26.03
C THR A 208 -10.09 -12.43 -26.75
N GLY A 209 -10.86 -12.91 -27.74
CA GLY A 209 -11.94 -12.17 -28.37
C GLY A 209 -11.52 -10.87 -29.07
N VAL A 210 -12.24 -9.78 -28.78
CA VAL A 210 -12.05 -8.46 -29.40
C VAL A 210 -10.73 -7.81 -28.95
N LEU A 211 -10.37 -7.95 -27.67
CA LEU A 211 -9.13 -7.37 -27.14
C LEU A 211 -7.89 -8.09 -27.66
N GLN A 212 -7.97 -9.39 -27.95
CA GLN A 212 -6.88 -10.11 -28.61
C GLN A 212 -6.58 -9.55 -30.01
N GLN A 213 -7.62 -9.25 -30.78
CA GLN A 213 -7.46 -8.68 -32.12
C GLN A 213 -6.90 -7.25 -32.05
N LEU A 214 -7.34 -6.46 -31.06
CA LEU A 214 -6.76 -5.15 -30.75
C LEU A 214 -5.26 -5.26 -30.40
N GLN A 215 -4.87 -6.20 -29.54
CA GLN A 215 -3.45 -6.43 -29.21
C GLN A 215 -2.64 -6.89 -30.42
N THR A 216 -3.21 -7.76 -31.27
CA THR A 216 -2.54 -8.25 -32.47
C THR A 216 -2.25 -7.11 -33.46
N ALA A 217 -3.17 -6.14 -33.59
CA ALA A 217 -3.00 -4.98 -34.45
C ALA A 217 -1.82 -4.07 -34.04
N TYR A 218 -1.41 -4.11 -32.76
CA TYR A 218 -0.35 -3.27 -32.19
C TYR A 218 0.77 -4.09 -31.52
N GLN A 219 1.00 -5.32 -31.99
CA GLN A 219 1.89 -6.28 -31.34
C GLN A 219 3.34 -5.76 -31.23
N ASN A 220 3.85 -5.07 -32.26
CA ASN A 220 5.22 -4.56 -32.27
C ASN A 220 5.43 -3.52 -31.16
N GLU A 221 4.47 -2.62 -30.98
CA GLU A 221 4.48 -1.59 -29.94
C GLU A 221 4.30 -2.19 -28.54
N ILE A 222 3.49 -3.25 -28.43
CA ILE A 222 3.33 -4.01 -27.19
C ILE A 222 4.63 -4.72 -26.80
N ASP A 223 5.34 -5.32 -27.76
CA ASP A 223 6.60 -6.03 -27.48
C ASP A 223 7.71 -5.06 -27.06
N ALA A 224 7.78 -3.87 -27.67
CA ALA A 224 8.66 -2.80 -27.21
C ALA A 224 8.35 -2.38 -25.77
N LEU A 225 7.07 -2.14 -25.46
CA LEU A 225 6.63 -1.79 -24.11
C LEU A 225 6.95 -2.89 -23.09
N LYS A 226 6.70 -4.16 -23.42
CA LYS A 226 7.04 -5.31 -22.55
C LYS A 226 8.54 -5.40 -22.28
N GLN A 227 9.37 -5.08 -23.28
CA GLN A 227 10.81 -5.04 -23.12
C GLN A 227 11.23 -3.91 -22.18
N ASP A 228 10.62 -2.73 -22.30
CA ASP A 228 10.92 -1.60 -21.40
C ASP A 228 10.43 -1.87 -19.97
N ILE A 229 9.26 -2.47 -19.78
CA ILE A 229 8.77 -2.95 -18.47
C ILE A 229 9.77 -3.97 -17.88
N THR A 230 10.28 -4.89 -18.69
CA THR A 230 11.29 -5.87 -18.26
C THR A 230 12.59 -5.18 -17.84
N ASN A 231 13.09 -4.22 -18.64
CA ASN A 231 14.30 -3.47 -18.32
C ASN A 231 14.14 -2.66 -17.03
N CYS A 232 12.95 -2.08 -16.83
CA CYS A 232 12.61 -1.37 -15.63
C CYS A 232 12.62 -2.29 -14.40
N ASN A 233 11.94 -3.44 -14.49
CA ASN A 233 11.96 -4.50 -13.46
C ASN A 233 13.38 -4.98 -13.13
N ASN A 234 14.26 -5.08 -14.13
CA ASN A 234 15.66 -5.44 -13.91
C ASN A 234 16.43 -4.39 -13.10
N THR A 235 16.15 -3.11 -13.35
CA THR A 235 16.78 -1.97 -12.67
C THR A 235 16.34 -1.93 -11.20
N ILE A 236 15.02 -1.94 -10.96
CA ILE A 236 14.42 -2.01 -9.62
C ILE A 236 14.97 -3.21 -8.84
N SER A 237 15.10 -4.35 -9.51
CA SER A 237 15.58 -5.55 -8.86
C SER A 237 17.06 -5.47 -8.48
N SER A 238 17.90 -4.91 -9.35
CA SER A 238 19.31 -4.68 -9.05
C SER A 238 19.48 -3.82 -7.79
N ASP A 239 18.68 -2.77 -7.64
CA ASP A 239 18.80 -1.89 -6.48
C ASP A 239 18.13 -2.48 -5.24
N ASN A 240 16.96 -3.12 -5.35
CA ASN A 240 16.36 -3.91 -4.27
C ASN A 240 17.37 -4.92 -3.69
N SER A 241 18.25 -5.50 -4.53
CA SER A 241 19.28 -6.44 -4.07
C SER A 241 20.32 -5.84 -3.16
N LYS A 242 20.83 -4.66 -3.53
CA LYS A 242 21.80 -3.91 -2.73
C LYS A 242 21.14 -3.44 -1.45
N ILE A 243 19.92 -2.93 -1.56
CA ILE A 243 19.19 -2.33 -0.46
C ILE A 243 18.79 -3.37 0.60
N VAL A 244 18.26 -4.52 0.18
CA VAL A 244 17.93 -5.64 1.09
C VAL A 244 19.21 -6.16 1.74
N GLY A 245 20.31 -6.29 0.99
CA GLY A 245 21.61 -6.66 1.55
C GLY A 245 22.08 -5.74 2.67
N LEU A 246 22.08 -4.45 2.37
CA LEU A 246 22.40 -3.39 3.31
C LEU A 246 21.53 -3.49 4.57
N GLY A 247 20.20 -3.51 4.40
CA GLY A 247 19.20 -3.60 5.49
C GLY A 247 19.46 -4.64 6.54
N PHE A 248 19.75 -5.85 6.07
CA PHE A 248 19.98 -7.02 6.90
C PHE A 248 21.35 -6.95 7.59
N ALA A 249 22.36 -6.38 6.93
CA ALA A 249 23.68 -6.16 7.55
C ALA A 249 23.62 -5.18 8.75
N ALA A 250 22.70 -4.20 8.74
CA ALA A 250 22.56 -3.23 9.83
C ALA A 250 21.42 -3.53 10.83
N GLY A 251 20.60 -4.55 10.57
CA GLY A 251 19.45 -4.94 11.41
C GLY A 251 18.41 -3.85 11.64
N ALA A 252 18.11 -3.05 10.62
CA ALA A 252 17.19 -1.91 10.73
C ALA A 252 15.78 -2.20 10.16
N ALA A 253 14.87 -1.25 10.38
CA ALA A 253 13.52 -1.28 9.79
C ALA A 253 13.56 -1.25 8.25
N ILE A 254 12.70 -2.05 7.62
CA ILE A 254 12.55 -2.15 6.16
C ILE A 254 11.37 -1.28 5.73
N VAL A 255 11.63 -0.29 4.88
CA VAL A 255 10.60 0.51 4.19
C VAL A 255 10.11 -0.23 2.97
N VAL A 256 8.80 -0.27 2.77
CA VAL A 256 8.20 -0.82 1.56
C VAL A 256 7.62 0.34 0.75
N GLY A 257 8.29 0.70 -0.33
CA GLY A 257 7.88 1.82 -1.18
C GLY A 257 7.11 1.34 -2.39
N ILE A 258 5.90 1.87 -2.61
CA ILE A 258 5.28 1.74 -3.92
C ILE A 258 6.05 2.64 -4.88
N VAL A 259 6.66 2.06 -5.90
CA VAL A 259 7.17 2.85 -7.02
C VAL A 259 6.20 2.62 -8.15
N GLY A 260 5.16 3.46 -8.25
CA GLY A 260 4.25 3.44 -9.39
C GLY A 260 5.09 3.62 -10.65
N LEU A 261 5.20 2.56 -11.43
CA LEU A 261 6.30 2.40 -12.37
C LEU A 261 5.73 2.52 -13.76
N LEU A 262 5.80 3.77 -14.23
CA LEU A 262 5.23 4.34 -15.46
C LEU A 262 3.92 5.07 -15.18
N ASN A 263 4.10 6.34 -14.85
CA ASN A 263 3.08 7.38 -14.93
C ASN A 263 3.36 8.16 -16.22
N PHE A 264 2.63 7.87 -17.29
CA PHE A 264 2.70 8.68 -18.50
C PHE A 264 1.36 9.31 -18.83
N TRP A 265 1.43 10.62 -19.00
CA TRP A 265 0.34 11.44 -19.49
C TRP A 265 0.26 11.28 -21.01
N ASN A 266 -0.95 11.03 -21.51
CA ASN A 266 -1.26 11.16 -22.93
C ASN A 266 -2.54 12.01 -23.10
N PRO A 267 -2.94 12.37 -24.34
CA PRO A 267 -4.11 13.21 -24.58
C PRO A 267 -5.45 12.63 -24.09
N ILE A 268 -5.49 11.38 -23.62
CA ILE A 268 -6.70 10.68 -23.16
C ILE A 268 -6.70 10.36 -21.65
N GLY A 269 -5.64 10.71 -20.91
CA GLY A 269 -5.60 10.65 -19.44
C GLY A 269 -4.32 10.03 -18.84
N TRP A 270 -4.41 9.66 -17.56
CA TRP A 270 -3.34 8.99 -16.81
C TRP A 270 -3.34 7.48 -17.05
N ILE A 271 -2.15 6.91 -17.26
CA ILE A 271 -1.91 5.47 -17.19
C ILE A 271 -0.88 5.22 -16.09
N MET A 272 -1.27 4.40 -15.11
CA MET A 272 -0.39 3.91 -14.03
C MET A 272 -0.16 2.42 -14.18
N ILE A 273 1.09 2.01 -14.37
CA ILE A 273 1.51 0.60 -14.36
C ILE A 273 2.15 0.27 -12.99
N ALA A 274 1.93 -0.94 -12.51
CA ALA A 274 2.39 -1.38 -11.20
C ALA A 274 3.87 -1.73 -11.22
N GLY A 275 4.60 -1.23 -10.23
CA GLY A 275 5.87 -1.79 -9.83
C GLY A 275 6.17 -1.51 -8.36
N GLY A 276 7.02 -2.35 -7.77
CA GLY A 276 7.29 -2.31 -6.35
C GLY A 276 8.78 -2.28 -6.07
N ALA A 277 9.22 -1.38 -5.19
CA ALA A 277 10.58 -1.40 -4.63
C ALA A 277 10.52 -1.61 -3.11
N ALA A 278 11.29 -2.57 -2.61
CA ALA A 278 11.41 -2.83 -1.19
C ALA A 278 12.80 -2.43 -0.74
N GLY A 279 12.92 -1.72 0.40
CA GLY A 279 14.23 -1.29 0.83
C GLY A 279 14.44 -0.93 2.29
N ALA A 280 15.68 -0.97 2.75
CA ALA A 280 16.07 -0.62 4.10
C ALA A 280 16.20 0.90 4.28
N TYR A 281 15.93 1.37 5.50
CA TYR A 281 15.92 2.78 5.87
C TYR A 281 17.14 3.60 5.41
N PHE A 282 18.33 3.02 5.35
CA PHE A 282 19.59 3.75 5.08
C PHE A 282 20.02 3.73 3.62
N ALA A 283 19.29 3.02 2.76
CA ALA A 283 19.56 3.01 1.33
C ALA A 283 18.67 4.03 0.57
N ILE A 284 18.40 5.17 1.21
CA ILE A 284 17.52 6.23 0.68
C ILE A 284 18.09 6.80 -0.62
N ALA A 285 19.40 7.01 -0.69
CA ALA A 285 20.07 7.52 -1.88
C ALA A 285 19.92 6.58 -3.08
N GLU A 286 19.95 5.26 -2.84
CA GLU A 286 19.76 4.23 -3.85
C GLU A 286 18.30 4.15 -4.32
N ILE A 287 17.33 4.30 -3.41
CA ILE A 287 15.91 4.40 -3.77
C ILE A 287 15.65 5.68 -4.58
N GLU A 288 16.30 6.80 -4.26
CA GLU A 288 16.20 8.05 -5.02
C GLU A 288 16.87 7.96 -6.39
N ALA A 289 18.01 7.29 -6.50
CA ALA A 289 18.67 6.99 -7.78
C ALA A 289 17.77 6.12 -8.68
N LEU A 290 17.17 5.08 -8.11
CA LEU A 290 16.20 4.23 -8.80
C LEU A 290 15.03 5.04 -9.38
N LYS A 291 14.50 6.02 -8.63
CA LYS A 291 13.46 6.94 -9.13
C LYS A 291 13.92 7.73 -10.36
N GLY A 292 15.17 8.20 -10.37
CA GLY A 292 15.76 8.93 -11.49
C GLY A 292 15.86 8.07 -12.75
N GLU A 293 16.32 6.83 -12.62
CA GLU A 293 16.44 5.88 -13.75
C GLU A 293 15.08 5.47 -14.31
N ILE A 294 14.11 5.26 -13.43
CA ILE A 294 12.70 5.02 -13.77
C ILE A 294 12.10 6.18 -14.55
N ALA A 295 12.38 7.42 -14.13
CA ALA A 295 11.86 8.60 -14.77
C ALA A 295 12.44 8.78 -16.20
N ILE A 296 13.71 8.42 -16.40
CA ILE A 296 14.34 8.38 -17.72
C ILE A 296 13.69 7.31 -18.62
N LEU A 297 13.44 6.11 -18.09
CA LEU A 297 12.72 5.05 -18.81
C LEU A 297 11.27 5.47 -19.14
N THR A 298 10.61 6.16 -18.21
CA THR A 298 9.27 6.76 -18.41
C THR A 298 9.30 7.79 -19.53
N GLN A 299 10.34 8.63 -19.59
CA GLN A 299 10.49 9.64 -20.64
C GLN A 299 10.77 9.00 -22.01
N LYS A 300 11.51 7.89 -22.05
CA LYS A 300 11.74 7.12 -23.27
C LYS A 300 10.42 6.54 -23.82
N ILE A 301 9.62 5.91 -22.95
CA ILE A 301 8.28 5.43 -23.29
C ILE A 301 7.35 6.59 -23.72
N LYS A 302 7.40 7.74 -23.04
CA LYS A 302 6.67 8.95 -23.44
C LYS A 302 7.06 9.47 -24.83
N ASN A 303 8.35 9.51 -25.14
CA ASN A 303 8.84 9.96 -26.44
C ASN A 303 8.45 8.99 -27.56
N ASP A 304 8.38 7.68 -27.26
CA ASP A 304 7.88 6.66 -28.19
C ASP A 304 6.34 6.69 -28.34
N THR A 305 5.63 7.42 -27.44
CA THR A 305 4.16 7.52 -27.40
C THR A 305 3.56 8.90 -27.74
N ALA A 306 4.38 9.92 -28.03
CA ALA A 306 3.95 11.30 -28.27
C ALA A 306 3.11 11.52 -29.55
N THR A 307 2.88 10.49 -30.37
CA THR A 307 2.10 10.55 -31.63
C THR A 307 0.90 9.59 -31.66
N ILE A 308 0.43 9.10 -30.49
CA ILE A 308 -0.44 7.93 -30.42
C ILE A 308 -1.95 8.22 -30.52
N ASP A 309 -2.64 7.40 -31.32
CA ASP A 309 -4.08 7.18 -31.39
C ASP A 309 -4.60 6.39 -30.17
N THR A 310 -5.79 6.75 -29.66
CA THR A 310 -6.59 6.08 -28.63
C THR A 310 -6.50 4.55 -28.62
N ASP A 311 -6.55 3.89 -29.79
CA ASP A 311 -6.58 2.43 -29.90
C ASP A 311 -5.29 1.77 -29.44
N ARG A 312 -4.14 2.35 -29.82
CA ARG A 312 -2.82 1.84 -29.45
C ARG A 312 -2.55 2.03 -27.97
N THR A 313 -3.05 3.13 -27.39
CA THR A 313 -3.02 3.33 -25.94
C THR A 313 -3.77 2.21 -25.22
N ALA A 314 -5.00 1.92 -25.64
CA ALA A 314 -5.80 0.85 -25.04
C ALA A 314 -5.06 -0.50 -25.08
N ALA A 315 -4.46 -0.83 -26.22
CA ALA A 315 -3.70 -2.08 -26.42
C ALA A 315 -2.48 -2.19 -25.48
N GLN A 316 -1.74 -1.09 -25.32
CA GLN A 316 -0.58 -1.01 -24.42
C GLN A 316 -0.99 -1.11 -22.94
N THR A 317 -2.06 -0.42 -22.53
CA THR A 317 -2.60 -0.51 -21.17
C THR A 317 -3.05 -1.93 -20.82
N ILE A 318 -3.77 -2.58 -21.73
CA ILE A 318 -4.24 -3.97 -21.54
C ILE A 318 -3.04 -4.90 -21.32
N ALA A 319 -2.03 -4.81 -22.20
CA ALA A 319 -0.85 -5.66 -22.12
C ALA A 319 -0.05 -5.43 -20.82
N ALA A 320 0.16 -4.18 -20.43
CA ALA A 320 0.91 -3.83 -19.22
C ALA A 320 0.21 -4.29 -17.93
N PHE A 321 -1.12 -4.13 -17.86
CA PHE A 321 -1.89 -4.51 -16.67
C PHE A 321 -2.01 -6.03 -16.55
N ALA A 322 -2.22 -6.74 -17.67
CA ALA A 322 -2.19 -8.21 -17.68
C ALA A 322 -0.82 -8.76 -17.26
N GLN A 323 0.28 -8.18 -17.78
CA GLN A 323 1.63 -8.56 -17.38
C GLN A 323 1.88 -8.30 -15.88
N SER A 324 1.43 -7.15 -15.36
CA SER A 324 1.56 -6.80 -13.94
C SER A 324 0.76 -7.77 -13.05
N ALA A 325 -0.47 -8.11 -13.45
CA ALA A 325 -1.29 -9.06 -12.70
C ALA A 325 -0.64 -10.46 -12.66
N GLN A 326 -0.14 -10.95 -13.80
CA GLN A 326 0.53 -12.25 -13.88
C GLN A 326 1.84 -12.27 -13.07
N ALA A 327 2.61 -11.19 -13.13
CA ALA A 327 3.83 -11.02 -12.36
C ALA A 327 3.56 -11.09 -10.85
N ALA A 328 2.51 -10.42 -10.37
CA ALA A 328 2.11 -10.46 -8.97
C ALA A 328 1.69 -11.87 -8.53
N ALA A 329 0.92 -12.58 -9.36
CA ALA A 329 0.52 -13.96 -9.09
C ALA A 329 1.74 -14.90 -8.95
N ASN A 330 2.75 -14.73 -9.84
CA ASN A 330 3.98 -15.52 -9.79
C ASN A 330 4.81 -15.24 -8.52
N MET A 331 4.96 -13.96 -8.15
CA MET A 331 5.65 -13.58 -6.91
C MET A 331 4.91 -14.10 -5.66
N ASN A 332 3.58 -14.14 -5.72
CA ASN A 332 2.77 -14.66 -4.63
C ASN A 332 2.94 -16.17 -4.44
N SER A 333 2.93 -16.93 -5.55
CA SER A 333 3.24 -18.36 -5.51
C SER A 333 4.63 -18.63 -4.92
N ALA A 334 5.63 -17.80 -5.24
CA ALA A 334 6.96 -17.90 -4.64
C ALA A 334 6.93 -17.61 -3.12
N ALA A 335 6.21 -16.58 -2.67
CA ALA A 335 6.07 -16.28 -1.23
C ALA A 335 5.41 -17.43 -0.45
N GLN A 336 4.36 -18.02 -1.02
CA GLN A 336 3.70 -19.19 -0.45
C GLN A 336 4.67 -20.38 -0.36
N GLN A 337 5.46 -20.64 -1.41
CA GLN A 337 6.43 -21.73 -1.41
C GLN A 337 7.49 -21.57 -0.33
N GLU A 338 8.07 -20.37 -0.19
CA GLU A 338 9.12 -20.12 0.80
C GLU A 338 8.59 -20.19 2.24
N LEU A 339 7.36 -19.71 2.48
CA LEU A 339 6.71 -19.83 3.79
C LEU A 339 6.33 -21.27 4.11
N ASN A 340 5.81 -22.04 3.16
CA ASN A 340 5.52 -23.46 3.35
C ASN A 340 6.79 -24.25 3.64
N THR A 341 7.90 -23.92 2.99
CA THR A 341 9.21 -24.51 3.27
C THR A 341 9.64 -24.21 4.71
N LEU A 342 9.42 -22.98 5.20
CA LEU A 342 9.70 -22.64 6.60
C LEU A 342 8.80 -23.42 7.57
N ILE A 343 7.49 -23.49 7.31
CA ILE A 343 6.54 -24.26 8.13
C ILE A 343 6.94 -25.73 8.19
N GLN A 344 7.35 -26.32 7.06
CA GLN A 344 7.83 -27.70 7.01
C GLN A 344 9.10 -27.89 7.84
N LEU A 345 10.09 -26.99 7.71
CA LEU A 345 11.31 -27.04 8.54
C LEU A 345 10.96 -26.98 10.03
N CYS A 346 10.07 -26.08 10.45
CA CYS A 346 9.64 -26.01 11.85
C CYS A 346 8.91 -27.28 12.30
N THR A 347 8.12 -27.89 11.41
CA THR A 347 7.35 -29.11 11.71
C THR A 347 8.26 -30.32 11.90
N THR A 348 9.34 -30.45 11.12
CA THR A 348 10.32 -31.55 11.26
C THR A 348 11.41 -31.26 12.28
N LEU A 349 11.55 -30.00 12.72
CA LEU A 349 12.63 -29.54 13.59
C LEU A 349 12.77 -30.37 14.86
N GLY A 350 11.67 -30.73 15.54
CA GLY A 350 11.73 -31.53 16.76
C GLY A 350 12.32 -32.94 16.56
N ASP A 351 12.03 -33.56 15.40
CA ASP A 351 12.58 -34.88 15.04
C ASP A 351 14.03 -34.78 14.56
N GLU A 352 14.36 -33.73 13.81
CA GLU A 352 15.73 -33.48 13.34
C GLU A 352 16.67 -33.09 14.48
N MET A 353 16.20 -32.32 15.46
CA MET A 353 16.92 -32.02 16.70
C MET A 353 17.18 -33.29 17.51
N THR A 354 16.20 -34.20 17.57
CA THR A 354 16.35 -35.51 18.22
C THR A 354 17.45 -36.34 17.56
N ALA A 355 17.45 -36.40 16.23
CA ALA A 355 18.50 -37.09 15.49
C ALA A 355 19.87 -36.43 15.70
N ALA A 356 19.94 -35.10 15.67
CA ALA A 356 21.19 -34.37 15.87
C ALA A 356 21.78 -34.58 17.28
N LEU A 357 20.94 -34.72 18.30
CA LEU A 357 21.39 -34.94 19.69
C LEU A 357 21.83 -36.38 19.96
N ASN A 358 21.21 -37.37 19.32
CA ASN A 358 21.63 -38.78 19.45
C ASN A 358 23.04 -39.03 18.90
N ASP A 359 23.50 -38.18 17.98
CA ASP A 359 24.80 -38.29 17.33
C ASP A 359 25.95 -37.64 18.14
N LEU A 360 25.65 -36.93 19.24
CA LEU A 360 26.62 -36.09 19.99
C LEU A 360 26.90 -36.60 21.41
N ASN A 361 28.16 -36.49 21.85
CA ASN A 361 28.57 -36.66 23.24
C ASN A 361 28.38 -35.37 24.07
N GLN A 362 28.63 -35.42 25.38
CA GLN A 362 28.29 -34.33 26.31
C GLN A 362 29.06 -33.01 26.04
N ASP A 363 30.32 -33.09 25.60
CA ASP A 363 31.12 -31.92 25.21
C ASP A 363 30.67 -31.37 23.85
N GLU A 364 30.30 -32.26 22.93
CA GLU A 364 29.76 -31.89 21.60
C GLU A 364 28.38 -31.23 21.69
N ILE A 365 27.56 -31.56 22.69
CA ILE A 365 26.27 -30.89 22.95
C ILE A 365 26.48 -29.43 23.37
N ALA A 366 27.50 -29.14 24.18
CA ALA A 366 27.81 -27.78 24.62
C ALA A 366 28.32 -26.91 23.46
N ASP A 367 29.17 -27.46 22.59
CA ASP A 367 29.65 -26.77 21.39
C ASP A 367 28.51 -26.55 20.38
N ALA A 368 27.65 -27.55 20.16
CA ALA A 368 26.48 -27.46 19.28
C ALA A 368 25.48 -26.38 19.72
N LEU A 369 25.29 -26.21 21.02
CA LEU A 369 24.44 -25.16 21.60
C LEU A 369 25.03 -23.77 21.48
N THR A 370 26.35 -23.66 21.63
CA THR A 370 27.05 -22.40 21.41
C THR A 370 26.86 -21.96 19.95
N GLU A 371 27.03 -22.89 19.01
CA GLU A 371 26.81 -22.65 17.59
C GLU A 371 25.34 -22.31 17.25
N TRP A 372 24.37 -23.01 17.84
CA TRP A 372 22.94 -22.67 17.73
C TRP A 372 22.68 -21.23 18.18
N ASN A 373 23.19 -20.86 19.35
CA ASN A 373 23.00 -19.51 19.91
C ASN A 373 23.64 -18.43 19.04
N GLU A 374 24.83 -18.67 18.50
CA GLU A 374 25.50 -17.74 17.59
C GLU A 374 24.69 -17.53 16.30
N VAL A 375 24.18 -18.61 15.71
CA VAL A 375 23.35 -18.54 14.50
C VAL A 375 22.02 -17.82 14.75
N VAL A 376 21.31 -18.17 15.82
CA VAL A 376 20.03 -17.54 16.13
C VAL A 376 20.21 -16.08 16.57
N ALA A 377 21.27 -15.75 17.31
CA ALA A 377 21.62 -14.38 17.62
C ALA A 377 21.91 -13.57 16.35
N ALA A 378 22.59 -14.18 15.36
CA ALA A 378 22.78 -13.57 14.04
C ALA A 378 21.47 -13.43 13.25
N ALA A 379 20.39 -14.10 13.64
CA ALA A 379 19.04 -13.94 13.06
C ALA A 379 18.14 -12.97 13.84
N ALA A 380 18.59 -12.46 15.01
CA ALA A 380 17.80 -11.58 15.86
C ALA A 380 17.38 -10.27 15.18
N PHE A 381 18.09 -9.85 14.13
CA PHE A 381 17.73 -8.69 13.32
C PHE A 381 16.32 -8.83 12.70
N LEU A 382 15.82 -10.05 12.46
CA LEU A 382 14.47 -10.29 11.94
C LEU A 382 13.39 -9.71 12.86
N GLY A 383 13.63 -9.68 14.17
CA GLY A 383 12.72 -9.09 15.16
C GLY A 383 12.65 -7.56 15.11
N GLY A 384 13.65 -6.91 14.49
CA GLY A 384 13.66 -5.46 14.25
C GLY A 384 13.05 -5.05 12.91
N ILE A 385 12.66 -6.01 12.07
CA ILE A 385 12.03 -5.72 10.78
C ILE A 385 10.58 -5.31 11.02
N THR A 386 10.29 -4.04 10.77
CA THR A 386 8.92 -3.56 10.60
C THR A 386 8.76 -3.06 9.17
N ALA A 387 7.79 -3.62 8.44
CA ALA A 387 7.47 -3.26 7.07
C ALA A 387 6.24 -2.34 7.04
N TYR A 388 6.30 -1.29 6.21
CA TYR A 388 5.21 -0.31 6.08
C TYR A 388 4.97 0.03 4.63
N ILE A 389 3.71 0.16 4.27
CA ILE A 389 3.30 0.67 2.97
C ILE A 389 3.52 2.18 2.94
N TRP A 390 4.64 2.64 2.40
CA TRP A 390 4.80 4.07 2.23
C TRP A 390 4.23 4.50 0.87
N PRO A 391 3.32 5.49 0.80
CA PRO A 391 2.98 6.07 -0.49
C PRO A 391 4.28 6.57 -1.13
N GLY A 392 4.50 6.20 -2.39
CA GLY A 392 5.68 6.66 -3.11
C GLY A 392 5.76 8.19 -3.09
N SER A 393 6.94 8.79 -3.13
CA SER A 393 7.11 10.25 -3.21
C SER A 393 6.61 10.88 -4.52
N ILE A 394 5.72 10.19 -5.24
CA ILE A 394 5.02 10.59 -6.46
C ILE A 394 3.51 10.35 -6.33
N GLN A 395 3.04 9.87 -5.17
CA GLN A 395 1.64 9.55 -4.88
C GLN A 395 1.25 10.19 -3.54
N LEU A 396 0.10 10.87 -3.54
CA LEU A 396 -0.54 11.33 -2.32
C LEU A 396 -1.31 10.17 -1.68
N ALA A 397 -1.34 10.13 -0.36
CA ALA A 397 -2.28 9.30 0.39
C ALA A 397 -3.65 9.99 0.35
N ASN A 398 -4.62 9.37 -0.32
CA ASN A 398 -6.01 9.84 -0.43
C ASN A 398 -6.13 11.33 -0.85
N PRO A 399 -5.70 11.72 -2.08
CA PRO A 399 -5.75 13.10 -2.53
C PRO A 399 -7.17 13.64 -2.63
N THR A 400 -7.43 14.77 -2.00
CA THR A 400 -8.69 15.50 -2.13
C THR A 400 -8.64 16.39 -3.36
N ASN A 401 -9.39 16.03 -4.40
CA ASN A 401 -9.48 16.82 -5.64
C ASN A 401 -10.62 17.86 -5.59
N LEU A 402 -11.65 17.63 -4.78
CA LEU A 402 -12.79 18.52 -4.58
C LEU A 402 -12.99 18.75 -3.09
N SER A 403 -12.99 20.02 -2.66
CA SER A 403 -13.26 20.42 -1.28
C SER A 403 -14.24 21.60 -1.26
N ALA A 404 -15.01 21.73 -0.19
CA ALA A 404 -16.01 22.80 -0.07
C ALA A 404 -16.03 23.39 1.34
N THR A 405 -16.22 24.70 1.43
CA THR A 405 -16.33 25.44 2.70
C THR A 405 -17.17 26.68 2.49
N GLY A 406 -18.08 26.94 3.42
CA GLY A 406 -19.08 27.98 3.34
C GLY A 406 -19.83 27.89 2.03
N ASN A 407 -19.79 29.00 1.29
CA ASN A 407 -20.40 29.16 -0.01
C ASN A 407 -19.36 29.05 -1.15
N SER A 408 -18.32 28.23 -0.97
CA SER A 408 -17.30 28.02 -1.99
C SER A 408 -16.96 26.55 -2.17
N ALA A 409 -16.72 26.17 -3.42
CA ALA A 409 -16.12 24.90 -3.79
C ALA A 409 -14.76 25.16 -4.46
N TYR A 410 -13.82 24.26 -4.19
CA TYR A 410 -12.47 24.26 -4.74
C TYR A 410 -12.23 22.95 -5.46
N LEU A 411 -11.85 23.02 -6.72
CA LEU A 411 -11.58 21.85 -7.56
C LEU A 411 -10.16 21.93 -8.10
N VAL A 412 -9.39 20.87 -7.88
CA VAL A 412 -8.13 20.64 -8.58
C VAL A 412 -8.46 20.00 -9.92
N SER A 413 -8.17 20.71 -11.00
CA SER A 413 -8.31 20.18 -12.35
C SER A 413 -7.22 19.16 -12.69
N ASN A 414 -7.37 18.46 -13.80
CA ASN A 414 -6.37 17.49 -14.28
C ASN A 414 -5.00 18.14 -14.58
N SER A 415 -4.94 19.44 -14.88
CA SER A 415 -3.68 20.19 -15.05
C SER A 415 -3.06 20.63 -13.72
N GLY A 416 -3.71 20.37 -12.59
CA GLY A 416 -3.31 20.84 -11.28
C GLY A 416 -3.75 22.27 -10.96
N THR A 417 -4.36 22.99 -11.89
CA THR A 417 -4.93 24.32 -11.61
C THR A 417 -6.05 24.18 -10.57
N VAL A 418 -5.99 25.00 -9.52
CA VAL A 418 -7.05 25.05 -8.50
C VAL A 418 -8.08 26.09 -8.92
N TYR A 419 -9.31 25.66 -9.10
CA TYR A 419 -10.44 26.52 -9.45
C TYR A 419 -11.33 26.74 -8.23
N GLN A 420 -11.74 27.98 -8.01
CA GLN A 420 -12.74 28.35 -7.02
C GLN A 420 -14.07 28.66 -7.71
N TYR A 421 -15.15 28.09 -7.18
CA TYR A 421 -16.53 28.47 -7.50
C TYR A 421 -17.19 29.03 -6.25
N GLN A 422 -17.84 30.18 -6.36
CA GLN A 422 -18.68 30.75 -5.30
C GLN A 422 -20.14 30.43 -5.57
N THR A 423 -20.85 29.92 -4.58
CA THR A 423 -22.28 29.59 -4.68
C THR A 423 -23.08 30.82 -5.10
N GLY A 424 -23.88 30.68 -6.17
CA GLY A 424 -24.63 31.78 -6.78
C GLY A 424 -23.85 32.59 -7.83
N GLY A 425 -22.57 32.26 -8.06
CA GLY A 425 -21.78 32.77 -9.18
C GLY A 425 -22.09 32.07 -10.51
N ASN A 426 -21.53 32.60 -11.60
CA ASN A 426 -21.75 32.08 -12.97
C ASN A 426 -20.48 31.53 -13.63
N SER A 427 -19.35 31.47 -12.92
CA SER A 427 -18.07 31.04 -13.47
C SER A 427 -17.12 30.52 -12.38
N TRP A 428 -16.19 29.65 -12.77
CA TRP A 428 -15.02 29.32 -11.96
C TRP A 428 -13.94 30.39 -12.12
N SER A 429 -13.21 30.65 -11.04
CA SER A 429 -12.04 31.53 -11.03
C SER A 429 -10.80 30.70 -10.72
N ALA A 430 -9.78 30.78 -11.57
CA ALA A 430 -8.51 30.11 -11.30
C ALA A 430 -7.77 30.82 -10.16
N LEU A 431 -7.31 30.05 -9.18
CA LEU A 431 -6.31 30.53 -8.22
C LEU A 431 -4.94 30.47 -8.89
N PRO A 432 -4.07 31.48 -8.72
CA PRO A 432 -2.74 31.46 -9.34
C PRO A 432 -1.94 30.26 -8.84
N GLY A 433 -1.31 29.49 -9.74
CA GLY A 433 -0.49 28.31 -9.39
C GLY A 433 -1.24 26.97 -9.44
N SER A 434 -0.52 25.89 -9.11
CA SER A 434 -0.96 24.51 -9.31
C SER A 434 -0.81 23.67 -8.04
N SER A 435 -1.75 22.77 -7.74
CA SER A 435 -1.78 21.90 -6.55
C SER A 435 -2.09 20.46 -6.93
N LEU A 436 -1.58 19.49 -6.18
CA LEU A 436 -1.91 18.06 -6.34
C LEU A 436 -3.15 17.64 -5.52
N SER A 437 -3.46 18.39 -4.47
CA SER A 437 -4.61 18.17 -3.57
C SER A 437 -5.07 19.51 -3.00
N VAL A 438 -6.33 19.59 -2.57
CA VAL A 438 -6.91 20.76 -1.92
C VAL A 438 -7.80 20.35 -0.75
N VAL A 439 -7.60 20.99 0.41
CA VAL A 439 -8.54 20.97 1.51
C VAL A 439 -8.88 22.39 1.91
N SER A 440 -10.14 22.66 2.21
CA SER A 440 -10.60 23.98 2.61
C SER A 440 -11.28 23.95 3.97
N GLY A 441 -11.20 25.08 4.67
CA GLY A 441 -11.85 25.32 5.95
C GLY A 441 -12.11 26.81 6.14
N SER A 442 -12.87 27.19 7.17
CA SER A 442 -13.11 28.62 7.47
C SER A 442 -11.80 29.37 7.73
N GLY A 443 -10.75 28.65 8.14
CA GLY A 443 -9.39 29.17 8.33
C GLY A 443 -8.52 29.28 7.08
N GLY A 444 -8.98 28.88 5.89
CA GLY A 444 -8.24 29.04 4.63
C GLY A 444 -8.32 27.84 3.68
N VAL A 445 -7.56 27.94 2.59
CA VAL A 445 -7.41 26.87 1.59
C VAL A 445 -5.98 26.37 1.63
N PHE A 446 -5.80 25.06 1.73
CA PHE A 446 -4.51 24.41 1.83
C PHE A 446 -4.34 23.39 0.71
N GLY A 447 -3.11 23.16 0.30
CA GLY A 447 -2.79 22.25 -0.79
C GLY A 447 -1.41 21.63 -0.63
N ILE A 448 -1.10 20.71 -1.53
CA ILE A 448 0.23 20.12 -1.68
C ILE A 448 0.76 20.55 -3.06
N ASP A 449 1.96 21.12 -3.13
CA ASP A 449 2.57 21.51 -4.40
C ASP A 449 3.09 20.30 -5.20
N GLY A 450 3.74 20.56 -6.35
CA GLY A 450 4.27 19.50 -7.23
C GLY A 450 3.44 19.21 -8.48
N ALA A 451 2.35 19.96 -8.73
CA ALA A 451 1.64 19.91 -10.00
C ALA A 451 2.32 20.83 -11.06
N PRO A 452 2.44 20.42 -12.33
CA PRO A 452 3.09 21.24 -13.36
C PRO A 452 2.33 22.56 -13.62
N ALA A 453 3.07 23.63 -13.94
CA ALA A 453 2.54 24.99 -13.99
C ALA A 453 1.70 25.33 -15.23
N ASP A 454 1.75 24.51 -16.28
CA ASP A 454 1.16 24.75 -17.60
C ASP A 454 0.29 23.58 -18.10
N GLY A 455 0.03 22.58 -17.26
CA GLY A 455 -0.61 21.33 -17.68
C GLY A 455 0.23 20.50 -18.67
N SER A 456 1.43 20.95 -19.01
CA SER A 456 2.42 20.20 -19.76
C SER A 456 3.35 19.50 -18.77
N HIS A 457 3.73 18.25 -19.12
CA HIS A 457 4.78 17.44 -18.53
C HIS A 457 5.21 17.73 -17.08
N ILE A 458 4.99 16.74 -16.19
CA ILE A 458 5.94 16.52 -15.08
C ILE A 458 7.29 16.24 -15.73
N GLU A 459 8.12 17.27 -15.91
CA GLU A 459 9.56 17.16 -16.14
C GLU A 459 10.15 16.50 -14.90
N PRO A 460 10.71 15.28 -15.00
CA PRO A 460 11.47 14.72 -13.91
C PRO A 460 12.87 15.34 -13.96
N THR A 461 12.97 16.65 -13.69
CA THR A 461 14.27 17.26 -13.45
C THR A 461 14.88 16.64 -12.19
N PRO A 462 16.21 16.47 -12.13
CA PRO A 462 16.90 15.76 -11.03
C PRO A 462 16.90 16.50 -9.68
N TYR A 463 16.07 17.54 -9.51
CA TYR A 463 15.83 18.23 -8.25
C TYR A 463 14.37 18.71 -8.14
N GLY A 464 13.63 18.20 -7.15
CA GLY A 464 12.59 18.95 -6.44
C GLY A 464 11.20 19.12 -7.07
N LEU A 465 10.43 18.04 -7.25
CA LEU A 465 8.99 18.16 -6.96
C LEU A 465 8.87 18.29 -5.45
N SER A 466 8.74 19.52 -4.95
CA SER A 466 8.30 19.73 -3.59
C SER A 466 6.89 19.14 -3.46
N PHE A 467 6.68 18.28 -2.47
CA PHE A 467 5.35 17.87 -1.98
C PHE A 467 5.05 18.64 -0.69
N LEU A 468 5.52 19.87 -0.61
CA LEU A 468 5.34 20.74 0.53
C LEU A 468 3.88 21.13 0.66
N VAL A 469 3.45 21.24 1.91
CA VAL A 469 2.16 21.82 2.25
C VAL A 469 2.24 23.31 1.99
N LYS A 470 1.21 23.85 1.36
CA LYS A 470 1.05 25.27 1.07
C LYS A 470 -0.31 25.78 1.52
N ALA A 471 -0.35 27.05 1.88
CA ALA A 471 -1.57 27.77 2.20
C ALA A 471 -1.82 28.84 1.14
N TYR A 472 -3.07 29.00 0.73
CA TYR A 472 -3.51 30.11 -0.11
C TYR A 472 -4.08 31.22 0.76
N ALA A 473 -3.41 32.36 0.76
CA ALA A 473 -3.84 33.55 1.48
C ALA A 473 -3.42 34.80 0.69
N ASN A 474 -4.22 35.86 0.76
CA ASN A 474 -3.92 37.16 0.14
C ASN A 474 -3.57 37.07 -1.36
N GLY A 475 -4.22 36.16 -2.09
CA GLY A 475 -4.03 36.01 -3.54
C GLY A 475 -2.80 35.20 -3.96
N ALA A 476 -2.09 34.55 -3.04
CA ALA A 476 -0.89 33.78 -3.35
C ALA A 476 -0.80 32.48 -2.54
N TRP A 477 -0.17 31.46 -3.13
CA TRP A 477 0.26 30.27 -2.39
C TRP A 477 1.60 30.51 -1.71
N THR A 478 1.71 30.12 -0.46
CA THR A 478 2.96 30.11 0.30
C THR A 478 3.19 28.73 0.88
N ASN A 479 4.40 28.19 0.70
CA ASN A 479 4.78 26.94 1.32
C ASN A 479 4.87 27.13 2.84
N ILE A 480 4.11 26.30 3.55
CA ILE A 480 4.03 26.30 5.01
C ILE A 480 4.70 25.08 5.62
N SER A 481 5.16 24.08 4.86
CA SER A 481 6.04 23.00 5.37
C SER A 481 7.45 23.08 4.79
N THR A 482 8.39 22.48 5.50
CA THR A 482 9.77 22.20 5.04
C THR A 482 9.98 20.73 4.70
N PHE A 483 8.94 19.91 4.88
CA PHE A 483 8.93 18.48 4.61
C PHE A 483 7.86 18.14 3.57
N PRO A 484 8.09 17.14 2.70
CA PRO A 484 7.08 16.66 1.77
C PRO A 484 5.91 16.00 2.54
N ALA A 485 4.68 16.15 2.09
CA ALA A 485 3.47 15.69 2.75
C ALA A 485 2.69 14.68 1.90
N ALA A 486 2.16 13.63 2.53
CA ALA A 486 1.41 12.57 1.86
C ALA A 486 -0.05 12.96 1.70
N GLN A 487 -0.56 13.61 2.71
CA GLN A 487 -1.94 14.03 2.82
C GLN A 487 -1.96 15.26 3.72
N ILE A 488 -2.99 16.08 3.52
CA ILE A 488 -3.30 17.21 4.38
C ILE A 488 -4.75 17.08 4.85
N ALA A 489 -5.03 17.52 6.07
CA ALA A 489 -6.36 17.57 6.64
C ALA A 489 -6.56 18.88 7.41
N THR A 490 -7.80 19.33 7.51
CA THR A 490 -8.20 20.48 8.35
C THR A 490 -9.51 20.18 9.04
N ASP A 491 -9.74 20.78 10.22
CA ASP A 491 -11.01 20.69 10.95
C ASP A 491 -11.95 21.87 10.65
N GLY A 492 -11.58 22.69 9.67
CA GLY A 492 -12.31 23.89 9.32
C GLY A 492 -12.05 25.09 10.23
N GLN A 493 -11.39 24.91 11.38
CA GLN A 493 -11.23 25.95 12.43
C GLN A 493 -9.79 26.50 12.50
N GLY A 494 -9.05 26.40 11.38
CA GLY A 494 -7.67 26.89 11.28
C GLY A 494 -6.61 25.89 11.74
N HIS A 495 -7.00 24.68 12.16
CA HIS A 495 -6.04 23.60 12.37
C HIS A 495 -5.75 22.88 11.07
N VAL A 496 -4.47 22.63 10.82
CA VAL A 496 -4.01 21.89 9.65
C VAL A 496 -3.08 20.79 10.12
N TRP A 497 -3.27 19.62 9.56
CA TRP A 497 -2.41 18.46 9.78
C TRP A 497 -1.88 17.97 8.45
N ALA A 498 -0.69 17.36 8.52
CA ALA A 498 -0.09 16.71 7.38
C ALA A 498 0.63 15.44 7.81
N ILE A 499 0.59 14.41 6.97
CA ILE A 499 1.44 13.23 7.12
C ILE A 499 2.78 13.59 6.48
N ASN A 500 3.87 13.60 7.24
CA ASN A 500 5.19 13.77 6.64
C ASN A 500 5.51 12.56 5.75
N GLN A 501 5.88 12.78 4.48
CA GLN A 501 6.31 11.79 3.48
C GLN A 501 7.80 11.43 3.58
N THR A 502 8.57 12.14 4.40
CA THR A 502 9.97 11.83 4.59
C THR A 502 10.07 10.41 5.13
N MET A 503 10.73 9.50 4.40
CA MET A 503 10.76 8.07 4.76
C MET A 503 11.33 7.81 6.17
N SER A 504 12.10 8.77 6.70
CA SER A 504 12.64 8.72 8.05
C SER A 504 11.68 9.14 9.16
N ASP A 505 10.65 9.89 8.81
CA ASP A 505 9.78 10.58 9.75
C ASP A 505 8.32 10.33 9.36
N ARG A 506 7.72 9.37 10.06
CA ARG A 506 6.49 8.67 9.65
C ARG A 506 5.29 9.10 10.48
N GLN A 507 5.27 10.37 10.83
CA GLN A 507 4.36 10.94 11.81
C GLN A 507 3.42 11.93 11.15
N ALA A 508 2.26 12.10 11.77
CA ALA A 508 1.44 13.25 11.51
C ALA A 508 1.98 14.46 12.27
N TYR A 509 1.92 15.61 11.62
CA TYR A 509 2.32 16.90 12.15
C TYR A 509 1.12 17.83 12.21
N ARG A 510 1.07 18.68 13.23
CA ARG A 510 0.12 19.79 13.35
C ARG A 510 0.82 21.10 13.02
N TYR A 511 0.23 21.90 12.15
CA TYR A 511 0.73 23.22 11.82
C TYR A 511 0.53 24.19 12.98
N GLY A 512 1.56 24.98 13.30
CA GLY A 512 1.56 25.95 14.39
C GLY A 512 0.84 27.26 14.09
N GLY A 513 0.25 27.41 12.89
CA GLY A 513 -0.53 28.58 12.50
C GLY A 513 0.28 29.77 11.97
N SER A 514 1.61 29.69 11.94
CA SER A 514 2.46 30.72 11.33
C SER A 514 3.78 30.16 10.78
N SER A 515 4.27 30.77 9.70
CA SER A 515 5.52 30.42 9.01
C SER A 515 5.59 28.95 8.57
N THR A 516 6.66 28.25 8.91
CA THR A 516 6.87 26.82 8.64
C THR A 516 6.92 25.98 9.90
N GLY A 517 6.31 26.44 10.99
CA GLY A 517 6.31 25.75 12.28
C GLY A 517 5.34 24.57 12.31
N TRP A 518 5.83 23.37 12.57
CA TRP A 518 5.03 22.16 12.74
C TRP A 518 5.46 21.39 14.00
N SER A 519 4.49 20.78 14.67
CA SER A 519 4.73 19.94 15.85
C SER A 519 4.35 18.49 15.54
N ALA A 520 5.27 17.56 15.77
CA ALA A 520 5.01 16.14 15.64
C ALA A 520 3.96 15.68 16.66
N LEU A 521 3.05 14.79 16.25
CA LEU A 521 2.05 14.19 17.13
C LEU A 521 2.52 12.90 17.81
N GLY A 522 3.78 12.50 17.57
CA GLY A 522 4.35 11.26 18.10
C GLY A 522 4.13 10.07 17.16
N PRO A 523 4.96 9.01 17.28
CA PRO A 523 4.82 7.79 16.48
C PRO A 523 3.52 7.04 16.82
N MET A 524 2.91 6.41 15.82
CA MET A 524 1.78 5.52 16.08
C MET A 524 2.22 4.24 16.82
N PRO A 525 1.34 3.64 17.64
CA PRO A 525 1.63 2.38 18.33
C PRO A 525 1.91 1.22 17.38
N ASN A 526 2.56 0.17 17.90
CA ASN A 526 2.98 -1.04 17.17
C ASN A 526 3.94 -0.77 16.00
N SER A 527 4.61 0.39 16.00
CA SER A 527 5.43 0.81 14.89
C SER A 527 4.58 0.80 13.62
N ASP A 528 3.49 1.57 13.60
CA ASP A 528 2.66 1.84 12.41
C ASP A 528 2.84 3.30 11.98
N ALA A 529 2.15 3.73 10.92
CA ALA A 529 2.10 5.11 10.47
C ALA A 529 0.69 5.52 10.04
N PRO A 530 0.35 6.83 10.04
CA PRO A 530 -0.91 7.29 9.47
C PRO A 530 -0.98 6.99 7.97
N GLY A 531 -2.05 6.36 7.49
CA GLY A 531 -2.29 6.06 6.08
C GLY A 531 -3.43 6.88 5.45
N ASP A 532 -4.35 7.36 6.28
CA ASP A 532 -5.37 8.34 5.94
C ASP A 532 -5.53 9.25 7.18
N ILE A 533 -5.77 10.56 7.02
CA ILE A 533 -6.00 11.49 8.14
C ILE A 533 -7.24 12.38 7.94
N ALA A 534 -7.96 12.65 9.03
CA ALA A 534 -9.07 13.60 9.04
C ALA A 534 -9.04 14.47 10.30
N GLY A 535 -9.33 15.77 10.13
CA GLY A 535 -9.36 16.74 11.22
C GLY A 535 -10.79 17.00 11.67
N CYS A 536 -11.07 16.92 12.97
CA CYS A 536 -12.39 17.26 13.50
C CYS A 536 -12.29 17.72 14.96
N ASN A 537 -12.96 18.82 15.31
CA ASN A 537 -13.00 19.36 16.67
C ASN A 537 -11.62 19.55 17.31
N GLY A 538 -10.65 20.10 16.57
CA GLY A 538 -9.28 20.32 17.05
C GLY A 538 -8.46 19.04 17.29
N LYS A 539 -8.99 17.87 16.90
CA LYS A 539 -8.31 16.57 16.99
C LYS A 539 -8.01 16.02 15.61
N LEU A 540 -6.93 15.27 15.53
CA LEU A 540 -6.60 14.47 14.35
C LEU A 540 -7.04 13.03 14.57
N PHE A 541 -7.71 12.48 13.58
CA PHE A 541 -7.98 11.06 13.44
C PHE A 541 -7.10 10.50 12.34
N ALA A 542 -6.62 9.27 12.52
CA ALA A 542 -5.81 8.56 11.55
C ALA A 542 -6.32 7.13 11.40
N ILE A 543 -6.42 6.66 10.16
CA ILE A 543 -6.47 5.22 9.89
C ILE A 543 -5.01 4.76 9.81
N ALA A 544 -4.67 3.76 10.62
CA ALA A 544 -3.35 3.15 10.60
C ALA A 544 -3.09 2.51 9.24
N ASN A 545 -1.92 2.75 8.69
CA ASN A 545 -1.59 2.35 7.34
C ASN A 545 -1.51 0.82 7.17
N ASN A 546 -0.82 0.14 8.09
CA ASN A 546 -0.73 -1.32 8.08
C ASN A 546 -1.90 -1.95 8.85
N GLY A 547 -2.12 -1.55 10.09
CA GLY A 547 -3.12 -2.17 10.97
C GLY A 547 -4.56 -1.86 10.61
N ARG A 548 -4.82 -0.83 9.78
CA ARG A 548 -6.15 -0.33 9.38
C ARG A 548 -7.09 0.07 10.52
N GLY A 549 -6.63 0.03 11.77
CA GLY A 549 -7.39 0.51 12.92
C GLY A 549 -7.54 2.03 12.90
N LEU A 550 -8.64 2.52 13.46
CA LEU A 550 -8.87 3.96 13.66
C LEU A 550 -8.22 4.44 14.96
N TRP A 551 -7.51 5.56 14.90
CA TRP A 551 -6.82 6.17 16.03
C TRP A 551 -7.13 7.65 16.13
N ALA A 552 -7.20 8.17 17.35
CA ALA A 552 -7.26 9.60 17.62
C ALA A 552 -5.96 10.07 18.28
N ALA A 553 -5.41 11.17 17.79
CA ALA A 553 -4.27 11.84 18.40
C ALA A 553 -4.75 12.70 19.58
N GLY A 554 -4.16 12.47 20.76
CA GLY A 554 -4.37 13.24 21.98
C GLY A 554 -3.06 13.81 22.54
N GLY A 555 -3.15 14.58 23.62
CA GLY A 555 -1.98 15.20 24.27
C GLY A 555 -0.97 14.21 24.87
N SER A 556 -1.34 12.95 25.04
CA SER A 556 -0.51 11.86 25.57
C SER A 556 -0.13 10.79 24.52
N GLY A 557 -0.39 11.05 23.23
CA GLY A 557 -0.16 10.09 22.14
C GLY A 557 -1.45 9.63 21.45
N TRP A 558 -1.37 8.48 20.78
CA TRP A 558 -2.48 7.92 20.00
C TRP A 558 -3.34 6.95 20.82
N THR A 559 -4.65 7.08 20.70
CA THR A 559 -5.63 6.17 21.32
C THR A 559 -6.47 5.49 20.25
N GLN A 560 -6.55 4.15 20.29
CA GLN A 560 -7.34 3.38 19.33
C GLN A 560 -8.84 3.55 19.59
N ILE A 561 -9.64 3.67 18.53
CA ILE A 561 -11.09 3.74 18.58
C ILE A 561 -11.65 2.44 18.01
N GLY A 562 -12.17 1.59 18.89
CA GLY A 562 -12.73 0.28 18.52
C GLY A 562 -11.67 -0.68 17.97
N THR A 563 -12.14 -1.82 17.44
CA THR A 563 -11.30 -2.91 16.90
C THR A 563 -11.53 -3.15 15.40
N ALA A 564 -12.44 -2.40 14.77
CA ALA A 564 -12.73 -2.52 13.36
C ALA A 564 -11.63 -1.91 12.49
N THR A 565 -11.57 -2.36 11.23
CA THR A 565 -10.60 -1.94 10.22
C THR A 565 -11.26 -1.07 9.16
N TYR A 566 -10.60 0.01 8.77
CA TYR A 566 -11.13 1.03 7.87
C TYR A 566 -10.25 1.25 6.64
N ALA A 567 -10.89 1.60 5.54
CA ALA A 567 -10.26 1.85 4.24
C ALA A 567 -10.15 3.34 3.92
N ALA A 568 -11.15 4.14 4.30
CA ALA A 568 -11.21 5.56 4.06
C ALA A 568 -12.00 6.30 5.14
N MET A 569 -11.75 7.59 5.30
CA MET A 569 -12.53 8.47 6.16
C MET A 569 -12.70 9.87 5.59
N ASP A 570 -13.73 10.56 6.08
CA ASP A 570 -13.97 11.98 5.84
C ASP A 570 -14.59 12.61 7.09
N ALA A 571 -14.37 13.91 7.33
CA ALA A 571 -14.84 14.57 8.53
C ALA A 571 -15.48 15.94 8.26
N ASN A 572 -16.59 16.21 8.95
CA ASN A 572 -17.29 17.50 8.86
C ASN A 572 -18.18 17.76 10.09
N GLY A 573 -18.25 19.01 10.55
CA GLY A 573 -19.19 19.47 11.58
C GLY A 573 -19.24 18.69 12.90
N GLY A 574 -18.14 18.07 13.32
CA GLY A 574 -18.09 17.24 14.53
C GLY A 574 -18.28 15.74 14.29
N TRP A 575 -18.54 15.35 13.04
CA TRP A 575 -18.78 13.97 12.64
C TRP A 575 -17.61 13.43 11.84
N LEU A 576 -17.33 12.15 12.03
CA LEU A 576 -16.38 11.39 11.24
C LEU A 576 -17.14 10.28 10.51
N GLY A 577 -17.12 10.32 9.19
CA GLY A 577 -17.59 9.23 8.34
C GLY A 577 -16.44 8.26 8.06
N LEU A 578 -16.76 6.98 7.95
CA LEU A 578 -15.80 5.91 7.74
C LEU A 578 -16.34 4.91 6.72
N VAL A 579 -15.45 4.34 5.92
CA VAL A 579 -15.73 3.14 5.12
C VAL A 579 -14.84 2.02 5.63
N ASP A 580 -15.44 0.91 6.06
CA ASP A 580 -14.68 -0.26 6.50
C ASP A 580 -14.06 -1.02 5.33
N THR A 581 -13.15 -1.95 5.63
CA THR A 581 -12.48 -2.77 4.60
C THR A 581 -13.42 -3.74 3.87
N GLY A 582 -14.66 -3.91 4.34
CA GLY A 582 -15.72 -4.65 3.67
C GLY A 582 -16.64 -3.77 2.81
N GLY A 583 -16.38 -2.46 2.73
CA GLY A 583 -17.22 -1.50 2.00
C GLY A 583 -18.48 -1.09 2.76
N ASN A 584 -18.54 -1.24 4.08
CA ASN A 584 -19.66 -0.72 4.87
C ASN A 584 -19.34 0.66 5.42
N GLY A 585 -20.32 1.55 5.36
CA GLY A 585 -20.29 2.89 5.91
C GLY A 585 -20.59 2.91 7.39
N TRP A 586 -19.85 3.75 8.10
CA TRP A 586 -20.04 4.03 9.51
C TRP A 586 -19.94 5.52 9.76
N VAL A 587 -20.57 5.98 10.84
CA VAL A 587 -20.46 7.36 11.31
C VAL A 587 -20.12 7.39 12.80
N ILE A 588 -19.29 8.34 13.22
CA ILE A 588 -18.92 8.59 14.61
C ILE A 588 -19.22 10.05 14.95
N ASP A 589 -19.97 10.26 16.03
CA ASP A 589 -20.05 11.56 16.71
C ASP A 589 -18.77 11.76 17.54
N THR A 590 -17.90 12.67 17.10
CA THR A 590 -16.64 12.94 17.81
C THR A 590 -16.81 13.87 19.01
N THR A 591 -18.01 14.45 19.18
CA THR A 591 -18.37 15.27 20.35
C THR A 591 -18.89 14.44 21.52
N ALA A 592 -19.30 13.20 21.25
CA ALA A 592 -19.77 12.28 22.28
C ALA A 592 -18.66 11.95 23.30
N THR A 593 -19.06 11.74 24.56
CA THR A 593 -18.15 11.36 25.65
C THR A 593 -17.49 10.00 25.42
N SER A 594 -18.16 9.10 24.70
CA SER A 594 -17.64 7.81 24.25
C SER A 594 -17.97 7.61 22.77
N PRO A 595 -17.08 8.06 21.86
CA PRO A 595 -17.29 7.93 20.43
C PRO A 595 -17.38 6.44 20.03
N ALA A 596 -18.47 6.05 19.38
CA ALA A 596 -18.70 4.70 18.91
C ALA A 596 -19.20 4.72 17.46
N PRO A 597 -18.69 3.84 16.58
CA PRO A 597 -19.18 3.71 15.21
C PRO A 597 -20.64 3.27 15.17
N GLN A 598 -21.45 3.96 14.39
CA GLN A 598 -22.84 3.59 14.07
C GLN A 598 -22.94 3.21 12.60
N ALA A 599 -23.62 2.10 12.31
CA ALA A 599 -23.73 1.58 10.96
C ALA A 599 -24.60 2.50 10.08
N MET A 600 -24.14 2.72 8.85
CA MET A 600 -24.81 3.52 7.84
C MET A 600 -25.28 2.61 6.68
N MET A 601 -24.73 2.79 5.49
CA MET A 601 -25.07 2.01 4.30
C MET A 601 -23.96 1.01 3.95
N THR A 602 -24.28 -0.11 3.29
CA THR A 602 -23.30 -1.10 2.84
C THR A 602 -23.01 -0.97 1.34
N GLY A 603 -21.87 -1.52 0.88
CA GLY A 603 -21.50 -1.53 -0.55
C GLY A 603 -20.99 -0.19 -1.07
N LEU A 604 -20.33 0.59 -0.22
CA LEU A 604 -19.84 1.94 -0.51
C LEU A 604 -18.53 1.94 -1.30
N SER A 605 -18.37 2.95 -2.16
CA SER A 605 -17.17 3.23 -2.95
C SER A 605 -16.56 4.61 -2.66
N LEU A 606 -17.39 5.63 -2.35
CA LEU A 606 -16.96 6.96 -1.92
C LEU A 606 -17.81 7.43 -0.74
N LEU A 607 -17.27 8.37 0.01
CA LEU A 607 -17.89 8.96 1.19
C LEU A 607 -17.58 10.45 1.25
N ALA A 608 -18.61 11.25 1.52
CA ALA A 608 -18.49 12.61 2.02
C ALA A 608 -19.38 12.78 3.25
N GLN A 609 -18.80 13.32 4.32
CA GLN A 609 -19.46 13.53 5.61
C GLN A 609 -20.15 14.89 5.64
N ALA A 610 -21.41 14.92 6.06
CA ALA A 610 -22.15 16.16 6.28
C ALA A 610 -22.01 16.63 7.75
N PRO A 611 -22.15 17.95 8.01
CA PRO A 611 -21.94 18.51 9.35
C PRO A 611 -23.01 18.12 10.37
N ASN A 612 -24.12 17.54 9.93
CA ASN A 612 -25.23 17.09 10.76
C ASN A 612 -25.20 15.58 11.06
N GLY A 613 -24.18 14.86 10.60
CA GLY A 613 -24.05 13.41 10.75
C GLY A 613 -24.54 12.61 9.54
N ASP A 614 -25.28 13.22 8.61
CA ASP A 614 -25.68 12.57 7.36
C ASP A 614 -24.46 12.22 6.50
N GLN A 615 -24.62 11.25 5.60
CA GLN A 615 -23.57 10.87 4.66
C GLN A 615 -24.07 10.97 3.22
N TYR A 616 -23.17 11.37 2.34
CA TYR A 616 -23.36 11.32 0.89
C TYR A 616 -22.33 10.34 0.34
N VAL A 617 -22.82 9.24 -0.21
CA VAL A 617 -21.98 8.08 -0.52
C VAL A 617 -22.29 7.55 -1.91
N THR A 618 -21.32 6.93 -2.57
CA THR A 618 -21.60 6.17 -3.79
C THR A 618 -21.57 4.68 -3.54
N ASP A 619 -22.39 3.93 -4.29
CA ASP A 619 -22.29 2.48 -4.36
C ASP A 619 -21.31 2.02 -5.47
N SER A 620 -21.14 0.72 -5.61
CA SER A 620 -20.31 0.11 -6.68
C SER A 620 -20.84 0.37 -8.11
N SER A 621 -22.08 0.80 -8.26
CA SER A 621 -22.70 1.17 -9.54
C SER A 621 -22.64 2.68 -9.80
N LEU A 622 -21.85 3.42 -9.01
CA LEU A 622 -21.69 4.88 -9.10
C LEU A 622 -22.99 5.66 -8.85
N ASN A 623 -23.95 5.08 -8.13
CA ASN A 623 -25.12 5.83 -7.68
C ASN A 623 -24.77 6.59 -6.41
N LEU A 624 -25.05 7.90 -6.39
CA LEU A 624 -24.99 8.76 -5.23
C LEU A 624 -26.24 8.58 -4.37
N TRP A 625 -26.03 8.29 -3.10
CA TRP A 625 -27.03 8.12 -2.06
C TRP A 625 -26.85 9.18 -0.97
N HIS A 626 -27.97 9.75 -0.51
CA HIS A 626 -28.04 10.45 0.77
C HIS A 626 -28.49 9.46 1.83
N VAL A 627 -27.71 9.33 2.89
CA VAL A 627 -27.94 8.45 4.01
C VAL A 627 -28.17 9.31 5.23
N ALA A 628 -29.43 9.46 5.64
CA ALA A 628 -29.78 10.31 6.77
C ALA A 628 -29.42 9.62 8.09
N TYR A 629 -28.72 10.35 8.95
CA TYR A 629 -28.40 9.89 10.29
C TYR A 629 -29.51 10.28 11.27
N VAL A 630 -30.05 9.28 11.96
CA VAL A 630 -30.99 9.50 13.06
C VAL A 630 -30.57 8.61 14.22
N ALA A 631 -30.22 9.23 15.34
CA ALA A 631 -29.72 8.51 16.51
C ALA A 631 -30.71 7.42 16.96
N GLY A 632 -30.21 6.19 17.09
CA GLY A 632 -30.99 5.04 17.54
C GLY A 632 -31.98 4.47 16.52
N GLN A 633 -31.93 4.92 15.26
CA GLN A 633 -32.76 4.39 14.17
C GLN A 633 -31.89 3.83 13.04
N SER A 634 -32.47 2.93 12.25
CA SER A 634 -31.84 2.50 11.01
C SER A 634 -31.77 3.68 10.03
N PRO A 635 -30.63 3.86 9.35
CA PRO A 635 -30.46 4.94 8.39
C PRO A 635 -31.42 4.79 7.21
N SER A 636 -31.95 5.90 6.72
CA SER A 636 -32.74 5.92 5.48
C SER A 636 -31.85 6.34 4.31
N CYS A 637 -31.91 5.58 3.22
CA CYS A 637 -31.10 5.79 2.02
C CYS A 637 -31.98 6.31 0.88
N THR A 638 -31.63 7.46 0.31
CA THR A 638 -32.32 8.07 -0.82
C THR A 638 -31.34 8.24 -1.97
N GLN A 639 -31.62 7.61 -3.12
CA GLN A 639 -30.80 7.80 -4.32
C GLN A 639 -31.02 9.22 -4.84
N LEU A 640 -29.92 9.96 -5.02
CA LEU A 640 -29.97 11.32 -5.53
C LEU A 640 -29.61 11.40 -7.02
N ARG A 641 -28.55 10.70 -7.43
CA ARG A 641 -28.00 10.84 -8.79
C ARG A 641 -27.20 9.60 -9.19
N ALA A 642 -27.06 9.33 -10.49
CA ALA A 642 -26.22 8.26 -11.02
C ALA A 642 -24.94 8.80 -11.64
N ASN A 643 -23.97 7.91 -11.89
CA ASN A 643 -22.69 8.18 -12.55
C ASN A 643 -21.77 9.16 -11.81
N ILE A 644 -21.77 9.12 -10.47
CA ILE A 644 -20.95 10.01 -9.63
C ILE A 644 -19.62 9.36 -9.26
N VAL A 645 -18.53 10.14 -9.40
CA VAL A 645 -17.14 9.71 -9.16
C VAL A 645 -16.39 10.61 -8.17
N GLY A 646 -17.03 11.68 -7.68
CA GLY A 646 -16.48 12.55 -6.65
C GLY A 646 -17.59 13.28 -5.90
N ILE A 647 -17.42 13.49 -4.60
CA ILE A 647 -18.41 14.12 -3.73
C ILE A 647 -17.69 15.01 -2.73
N ALA A 648 -18.24 16.18 -2.43
CA ALA A 648 -17.81 17.01 -1.30
C ALA A 648 -19.02 17.69 -0.67
N VAL A 649 -18.94 17.94 0.64
CA VAL A 649 -19.98 18.63 1.40
C VAL A 649 -19.34 19.79 2.16
N SER A 650 -19.90 21.00 2.03
CA SER A 650 -19.41 22.14 2.81
C SER A 650 -19.78 22.04 4.29
N ASP A 651 -19.11 22.80 5.15
CA ASP A 651 -19.50 23.01 6.55
C ASP A 651 -20.92 23.58 6.73
N GLY A 652 -21.45 24.27 5.72
CA GLY A 652 -22.84 24.71 5.63
C GLY A 652 -23.81 23.64 5.09
N GLY A 653 -23.33 22.44 4.75
CA GLY A 653 -24.14 21.34 4.23
C GLY A 653 -24.46 21.41 2.73
N THR A 654 -23.80 22.28 1.96
CA THR A 654 -23.98 22.30 0.50
C THR A 654 -23.24 21.14 -0.14
N VAL A 655 -23.93 20.39 -1.00
CA VAL A 655 -23.39 19.16 -1.62
C VAL A 655 -22.96 19.44 -3.05
N TYR A 656 -21.72 19.04 -3.37
CA TYR A 656 -21.15 19.06 -4.70
C TYR A 656 -20.85 17.64 -5.15
N ALA A 657 -21.08 17.34 -6.42
CA ALA A 657 -20.81 16.04 -7.01
C ALA A 657 -20.15 16.18 -8.38
N THR A 658 -19.14 15.36 -8.66
CA THR A 658 -18.51 15.25 -9.98
C THR A 658 -19.00 13.98 -10.65
N ASP A 659 -19.52 14.09 -11.88
CA ASP A 659 -19.93 12.92 -12.66
C ASP A 659 -18.76 12.30 -13.44
N ASN A 660 -18.96 11.09 -13.98
CA ASN A 660 -17.97 10.36 -14.76
C ASN A 660 -17.59 11.02 -16.10
N SER A 661 -18.26 12.11 -16.48
CA SER A 661 -17.92 12.95 -17.64
C SER A 661 -17.11 14.19 -17.24
N GLY A 662 -16.80 14.34 -15.94
CA GLY A 662 -16.06 15.48 -15.40
C GLY A 662 -16.90 16.71 -15.13
N ASN A 663 -18.23 16.65 -15.28
CA ASN A 663 -19.09 17.78 -14.94
C ASN A 663 -19.32 17.87 -13.44
N VAL A 664 -19.37 19.09 -12.93
CA VAL A 664 -19.63 19.35 -11.50
C VAL A 664 -21.06 19.83 -11.32
N TRP A 665 -21.74 19.26 -10.32
CA TRP A 665 -23.12 19.53 -9.99
C TRP A 665 -23.21 20.01 -8.54
N VAL A 666 -24.14 20.92 -8.26
CA VAL A 666 -24.50 21.33 -6.90
C VAL A 666 -25.95 20.97 -6.59
N LEU A 667 -26.19 20.40 -5.42
CA LEU A 667 -27.54 20.10 -4.94
C LEU A 667 -28.16 21.39 -4.40
N THR A 668 -29.11 21.98 -5.12
CA THR A 668 -29.72 23.27 -4.78
C THR A 668 -30.96 23.13 -3.89
N ALA A 669 -31.66 22.01 -3.98
CA ALA A 669 -32.79 21.70 -3.12
C ALA A 669 -32.82 20.21 -2.77
N PRO A 670 -32.33 19.81 -1.58
CA PRO A 670 -32.31 18.41 -1.15
C PRO A 670 -33.69 17.77 -1.11
N ALA A 671 -34.71 18.48 -0.63
CA ALA A 671 -36.08 17.97 -0.47
C ALA A 671 -36.73 17.57 -1.81
N THR A 672 -36.35 18.20 -2.91
CA THR A 672 -36.87 17.92 -4.26
C THR A 672 -35.82 17.29 -5.17
N ASN A 673 -34.68 16.87 -4.61
CA ASN A 673 -33.53 16.34 -5.34
C ASN A 673 -33.16 17.18 -6.59
N SER A 674 -33.14 18.50 -6.44
CA SER A 674 -32.88 19.41 -7.55
C SER A 674 -31.40 19.75 -7.65
N TRP A 675 -30.82 19.49 -8.82
CA TRP A 675 -29.41 19.70 -9.11
C TRP A 675 -29.22 20.78 -10.16
N GLN A 676 -28.19 21.60 -9.96
CA GLN A 676 -27.72 22.57 -10.94
C GLN A 676 -26.36 22.12 -11.48
N LEU A 677 -26.24 22.07 -12.81
CA LEU A 677 -24.95 21.93 -13.48
C LEU A 677 -24.15 23.22 -13.30
N LEU A 678 -22.91 23.09 -12.81
CA LEU A 678 -21.98 24.21 -12.75
C LEU A 678 -21.35 24.48 -14.12
N PRO A 679 -20.92 25.72 -14.39
CA PRO A 679 -20.20 26.03 -15.62
C PRO A 679 -18.98 25.12 -15.82
N ALA A 680 -18.60 24.87 -17.08
CA ALA A 680 -17.34 24.20 -17.38
C ALA A 680 -16.15 24.99 -16.82
N LEU A 681 -15.07 24.28 -16.49
CA LEU A 681 -13.82 24.94 -16.12
C LEU A 681 -13.32 25.81 -17.29
N PRO A 682 -12.75 27.00 -17.01
CA PRO A 682 -12.06 27.80 -18.01
C PRO A 682 -11.00 26.95 -18.72
N SER A 683 -10.94 27.11 -20.04
CA SER A 683 -9.94 26.47 -20.91
C SER A 683 -8.54 27.03 -20.68
#